data_AF-A0A7Y3CTN7-F1
#
_entry.id   AF-A0A7Y3CTN7-F1
#
_cell.length_a   1.000
_cell.length_b   1.000
_cell.length_c   1.000
_cell.angle_alpha   90.00
_cell.angle_beta   90.00
_cell.angle_gamma   90.00
#
_symmetry.space_group_name_H-M   'P 1'
#
loop_
_entity.id
_entity.type
_entity.pdbx_description
1 polymer ?
#
loop_
_entity_poly.entity_id
_entity_poly.type
_entity_poly.pdbx_seq_one_letter_code
_entity_poly.pdbx_strand_id
1 'polypeptide(L)'
;MLEDLTPEEVASHSFEIAKRGYDRDSVHAFLKEIAAELKRLRTEPRNGPGSGSYSEDIRRELDTVSADIEGIVSAAREAAEGLRTRAAAEASKWRDEADADARKWRREAEEEARSLRESADSYSERTIADADDYVRRQKEDIEAQAARKRAEADTYSKQTREAADLASAQTREAAETDAAEWRTAAQMDATRTREEADAYLAETRMDADTYAEHVRTQADSYDSRVRAEADQYDADVRSEADLYGARTRDDADQYAHQARTEAEVAAQNTKTEAEAIAQNKKTEADTYARETRMSADEYAKRTKREADAYGVEVRSEAESAAEQTRAQANSYETDTRAGADIYSMETRAEADAYESHTRSESDAYRDKTKAEAEKHVHEVVSEVERTATARREAFNSQLQADELQAKATAEGLRRGLWDEGVSTLSAIHAEGVAARARNQEDALRILAEAEREAHRLVSQAKRSSEEERRMARSESERLVAEAQSRHDEILAAAQREAELAQERARALERRRIELMGQLENAQAVMGRLESELDLKDQPIAPPVVSAPATIDDRVDADELAAEVAGLRLNKDVEGLIADDGPDGDIDPDVADASRAVRSELPRVNGNKAPKRGKASEADNGPKPSAPRGKDESFSVIRSGSAPISASSTASDESSLARIQRGAVDAVHARLKQLQTGALDEIRVDAKTWLPDLTSWRRSLDPLLEKAAKDSYRQGCDEAGNAPSGTPAILEIEEFAEDLAQAVSDVVADARINGEGSRQQSAGVSRVFRDWRTDEVEKRIGVITRSAYATGRGASQVV
;
A
#
# COMPACT_ATOMS: atom_id res chain seq x y z
N MET A 1 151.39 -58.50 128.48
CA MET A 1 150.50 -59.67 128.49
C MET A 1 149.53 -59.40 127.35
N LEU A 2 149.87 -59.69 126.09
CA LEU A 2 150.82 -60.69 125.56
C LEU A 2 150.32 -62.11 125.81
N GLU A 3 149.55 -62.58 124.83
CA GLU A 3 149.25 -63.96 124.44
C GLU A 3 149.10 -63.91 122.91
N ASP A 4 149.71 -64.86 122.19
CA ASP A 4 149.94 -64.76 120.74
C ASP A 4 148.76 -65.35 119.95
N LEU A 5 147.91 -64.51 119.33
CA LEU A 5 146.73 -64.96 118.58
C LEU A 5 147.10 -65.93 117.45
N THR A 6 146.58 -67.15 117.53
CA THR A 6 146.77 -68.18 116.51
C THR A 6 145.76 -68.05 115.35
N PRO A 7 146.05 -68.62 114.16
CA PRO A 7 145.13 -68.57 113.03
C PRO A 7 143.75 -69.19 113.28
N GLU A 8 143.65 -70.18 114.19
CA GLU A 8 142.38 -70.84 114.53
C GLU A 8 141.51 -69.96 115.45
N GLU A 9 142.12 -69.18 116.34
CA GLU A 9 141.41 -68.20 117.18
C GLU A 9 140.86 -67.04 116.34
N VAL A 10 141.58 -66.61 115.30
CA VAL A 10 141.06 -65.62 114.33
C VAL A 10 139.88 -66.19 113.53
N ALA A 11 139.91 -67.48 113.18
CA ALA A 11 138.83 -68.14 112.45
C ALA A 11 137.55 -68.40 113.27
N SER A 12 137.66 -68.40 114.61
CA SER A 12 136.55 -68.71 115.54
C SER A 12 135.98 -67.49 116.28
N HIS A 13 136.53 -66.29 116.08
CA HIS A 13 136.13 -65.09 116.81
C HIS A 13 134.74 -64.56 116.38
N SER A 14 133.80 -64.47 117.33
CA SER A 14 132.41 -64.06 117.09
C SER A 14 132.04 -62.74 117.78
N PHE A 15 131.54 -61.76 117.03
CA PHE A 15 131.09 -60.46 117.55
C PHE A 15 129.59 -60.49 117.92
N GLU A 16 129.19 -59.70 118.92
CA GLU A 16 127.78 -59.56 119.30
C GLU A 16 126.97 -58.74 118.27
N ILE A 17 125.69 -59.08 118.12
CA ILE A 17 124.76 -58.45 117.16
C ILE A 17 123.77 -57.54 117.89
N ALA A 18 123.89 -56.23 117.66
CA ALA A 18 122.91 -55.23 118.02
C ALA A 18 121.78 -55.14 116.96
N LYS A 19 120.72 -54.37 117.26
CA LYS A 19 119.55 -54.22 116.36
C LYS A 19 119.96 -53.52 115.04
N ARG A 20 120.17 -54.32 113.99
CA ARG A 20 120.71 -54.02 112.63
C ARG A 20 122.23 -54.17 112.41
N GLY A 21 122.96 -54.92 113.23
CA GLY A 21 124.30 -55.40 112.84
C GLY A 21 125.23 -55.70 114.00
N TYR A 22 126.41 -56.23 113.67
CA TYR A 22 127.50 -56.44 114.62
C TYR A 22 127.98 -55.13 115.24
N ASP A 23 128.41 -55.16 116.49
CA ASP A 23 128.96 -53.96 117.15
C ASP A 23 130.23 -53.45 116.44
N ARG A 24 130.21 -52.16 116.09
CA ARG A 24 131.25 -51.53 115.29
C ARG A 24 132.52 -51.25 116.09
N ASP A 25 132.40 -50.96 117.37
CA ASP A 25 133.55 -50.61 118.21
C ASP A 25 134.34 -51.87 118.62
N SER A 26 133.65 -52.96 118.93
CA SER A 26 134.26 -54.29 119.14
C SER A 26 135.01 -54.79 117.90
N VAL A 27 134.42 -54.67 116.70
CA VAL A 27 135.10 -55.02 115.44
C VAL A 27 136.32 -54.12 115.19
N HIS A 28 136.24 -52.82 115.49
CA HIS A 28 137.38 -51.92 115.35
C HIS A 28 138.50 -52.21 116.36
N ALA A 29 138.20 -52.73 117.55
CA ALA A 29 139.21 -53.15 118.52
C ALA A 29 139.99 -54.37 117.99
N PHE A 30 139.30 -55.43 117.58
CA PHE A 30 139.93 -56.66 117.06
C PHE A 30 140.75 -56.42 115.78
N LEU A 31 140.25 -55.58 114.85
CA LEU A 31 141.02 -55.18 113.67
C LEU A 31 142.29 -54.39 114.02
N LYS A 32 142.30 -53.67 115.15
CA LYS A 32 143.47 -52.91 115.63
C LYS A 32 144.52 -53.81 116.28
N GLU A 33 144.09 -54.93 116.86
CA GLU A 33 144.93 -56.00 117.41
C GLU A 33 145.59 -56.82 116.29
N ILE A 34 144.83 -57.27 115.29
CA ILE A 34 145.38 -57.87 114.06
C ILE A 34 146.35 -56.90 113.35
N ALA A 35 146.04 -55.60 113.30
CA ALA A 35 146.95 -54.60 112.73
C ALA A 35 148.22 -54.33 113.58
N ALA A 36 148.24 -54.70 114.86
CA ALA A 36 149.44 -54.67 115.70
C ALA A 36 150.32 -55.90 115.41
N GLU A 37 149.74 -57.09 115.27
CA GLU A 37 150.49 -58.32 115.01
C GLU A 37 151.03 -58.36 113.56
N LEU A 38 150.27 -57.87 112.58
CA LEU A 38 150.79 -57.59 111.22
C LEU A 38 151.90 -56.52 111.19
N LYS A 39 152.02 -55.70 112.24
CA LYS A 39 153.16 -54.80 112.43
C LYS A 39 154.36 -55.55 113.02
N ARG A 40 154.16 -56.42 114.01
CA ARG A 40 155.20 -57.28 114.59
C ARG A 40 155.86 -58.16 113.52
N LEU A 41 155.06 -58.89 112.74
CA LEU A 41 155.51 -59.69 111.59
C LEU A 41 156.21 -58.88 110.46
N ARG A 42 156.13 -57.55 110.49
CA ARG A 42 156.78 -56.65 109.51
C ARG A 42 158.03 -55.93 110.06
N THR A 43 158.40 -56.15 111.32
CA THR A 43 159.45 -55.37 112.00
C THR A 43 160.65 -56.21 112.49
N GLU A 44 160.71 -57.51 112.18
CA GLU A 44 161.91 -58.35 112.43
C GLU A 44 162.86 -58.43 111.20
N PRO A 45 164.19 -58.39 111.39
CA PRO A 45 165.14 -58.24 110.27
C PRO A 45 165.75 -59.55 109.75
N ARG A 46 165.68 -59.77 108.44
CA ARG A 46 166.52 -60.75 107.71
C ARG A 46 166.73 -60.31 106.26
N ASN A 47 167.59 -59.31 106.00
CA ASN A 47 169.03 -59.45 105.72
C ASN A 47 169.38 -60.59 104.75
N GLY A 48 169.92 -60.23 103.58
CA GLY A 48 170.32 -61.18 102.54
C GLY A 48 171.01 -60.68 101.24
N PRO A 49 171.40 -59.40 101.01
CA PRO A 49 172.28 -59.05 99.89
C PRO A 49 173.75 -59.38 100.23
N GLY A 50 174.62 -59.50 99.23
CA GLY A 50 176.03 -59.87 99.41
C GLY A 50 177.02 -59.02 98.60
N SER A 51 178.19 -59.61 98.31
CA SER A 51 179.35 -59.06 97.56
C SER A 51 180.30 -58.14 98.34
N GLY A 52 181.63 -58.32 98.15
CA GLY A 52 182.63 -57.49 98.85
C GLY A 52 184.14 -57.71 98.60
N SER A 53 184.63 -58.87 98.11
CA SER A 53 186.07 -59.06 97.73
C SER A 53 186.39 -60.39 97.03
N TYR A 54 186.92 -60.31 95.79
CA TYR A 54 187.62 -61.34 94.97
C TYR A 54 186.88 -62.70 94.72
N SER A 55 187.00 -63.40 93.58
CA SER A 55 187.74 -63.19 92.31
C SER A 55 186.94 -63.73 91.08
N GLU A 56 187.32 -63.28 89.88
CA GLU A 56 186.58 -63.13 88.61
C GLU A 56 185.59 -64.19 88.02
N ASP A 57 185.51 -65.45 88.46
CA ASP A 57 184.93 -66.52 87.61
C ASP A 57 183.41 -66.45 87.33
N ILE A 58 182.60 -65.80 88.18
CA ILE A 58 181.13 -65.96 88.19
C ILE A 58 180.40 -65.27 87.00
N ARG A 59 181.04 -64.37 86.26
CA ARG A 59 180.35 -63.50 85.28
C ARG A 59 179.77 -64.20 84.03
N ARG A 60 179.99 -65.49 83.82
CA ARG A 60 179.71 -66.17 82.54
C ARG A 60 178.40 -66.96 82.43
N GLU A 61 177.72 -67.26 83.54
CA GLU A 61 176.51 -68.09 83.51
C GLU A 61 175.19 -67.30 83.50
N LEU A 62 175.23 -66.01 83.86
CA LEU A 62 174.01 -65.21 84.09
C LEU A 62 173.23 -64.86 82.81
N ASP A 63 173.94 -64.61 81.70
CA ASP A 63 173.32 -64.20 80.43
C ASP A 63 172.40 -65.30 79.85
N THR A 64 172.66 -66.58 80.17
CA THR A 64 171.90 -67.73 79.67
C THR A 64 170.46 -67.81 80.19
N VAL A 65 170.21 -67.36 81.42
CA VAL A 65 168.92 -67.60 82.11
C VAL A 65 167.82 -66.63 81.66
N SER A 66 168.17 -65.47 81.13
CA SER A 66 167.20 -64.44 80.72
C SER A 66 166.39 -64.82 79.47
N ALA A 67 166.88 -65.74 78.63
CA ALA A 67 166.25 -66.08 77.35
C ALA A 67 164.98 -66.93 77.49
N ASP A 68 164.95 -67.90 78.41
CA ASP A 68 163.85 -68.88 78.51
C ASP A 68 162.53 -68.27 79.02
N ILE A 69 162.60 -67.15 79.75
CA ILE A 69 161.43 -66.52 80.37
C ILE A 69 160.53 -65.84 79.33
N GLU A 70 161.08 -65.29 78.25
CA GLU A 70 160.28 -64.59 77.21
C GLU A 70 159.40 -65.56 76.41
N GLY A 71 159.86 -66.80 76.18
CA GLY A 71 159.12 -67.80 75.39
C GLY A 71 157.78 -68.20 76.02
N ILE A 72 157.73 -68.35 77.34
CA ILE A 72 156.55 -68.83 78.07
C ILE A 72 155.39 -67.81 78.00
N VAL A 73 155.70 -66.50 78.03
CA VAL A 73 154.69 -65.43 78.03
C VAL A 73 153.97 -65.31 76.68
N SER A 74 154.62 -65.69 75.58
CA SER A 74 154.03 -65.65 74.24
C SER A 74 152.88 -66.66 74.08
N ALA A 75 153.13 -67.94 74.40
CA ALA A 75 152.17 -69.03 74.23
C ALA A 75 150.86 -68.83 75.04
N ALA A 76 150.95 -68.19 76.21
CA ALA A 76 149.81 -67.89 77.05
C ALA A 76 148.81 -66.89 76.41
N ARG A 77 149.29 -65.96 75.56
CA ARG A 77 148.42 -65.03 74.82
C ARG A 77 147.65 -65.73 73.70
N GLU A 78 148.36 -66.51 72.89
CA GLU A 78 147.79 -67.21 71.73
C GLU A 78 146.64 -68.16 72.13
N ALA A 79 146.81 -68.90 73.24
CA ALA A 79 145.77 -69.76 73.80
C ALA A 79 144.50 -68.99 74.24
N ALA A 80 144.66 -67.79 74.80
CA ALA A 80 143.53 -66.95 75.21
C ALA A 80 142.79 -66.31 74.01
N GLU A 81 143.53 -65.91 72.97
CA GLU A 81 142.99 -65.45 71.69
C GLU A 81 142.15 -66.58 71.03
N GLY A 82 142.71 -67.78 70.98
CA GLY A 82 142.08 -68.99 70.44
C GLY A 82 140.91 -69.55 71.26
N LEU A 83 140.64 -69.03 72.46
CA LEU A 83 139.39 -69.28 73.20
C LEU A 83 138.31 -68.25 72.85
N ARG A 84 138.68 -66.97 72.73
CA ARG A 84 137.76 -65.88 72.37
C ARG A 84 137.13 -66.09 70.99
N THR A 85 137.91 -66.52 70.01
CA THR A 85 137.42 -66.78 68.64
C THR A 85 136.38 -67.89 68.59
N ARG A 86 136.57 -68.99 69.35
CA ARG A 86 135.59 -70.07 69.47
C ARG A 86 134.30 -69.61 70.15
N ALA A 87 134.40 -68.92 71.29
CA ALA A 87 133.23 -68.38 71.98
C ALA A 87 132.45 -67.37 71.10
N ALA A 88 133.14 -66.56 70.29
CA ALA A 88 132.51 -65.65 69.34
C ALA A 88 131.81 -66.40 68.19
N ALA A 89 132.41 -67.47 67.66
CA ALA A 89 131.83 -68.29 66.60
C ALA A 89 130.58 -69.06 67.08
N GLU A 90 130.64 -69.67 68.27
CA GLU A 90 129.48 -70.30 68.91
C GLU A 90 128.37 -69.27 69.17
N ALA A 91 128.70 -68.08 69.67
CA ALA A 91 127.73 -67.00 69.87
C ALA A 91 127.17 -66.42 68.56
N SER A 92 127.87 -66.52 67.42
CA SER A 92 127.25 -66.26 66.11
C SER A 92 126.24 -67.34 65.81
N LYS A 93 126.69 -68.61 65.81
CA LYS A 93 125.85 -69.77 65.45
C LYS A 93 124.53 -69.79 66.21
N TRP A 94 124.53 -69.58 67.53
CA TRP A 94 123.30 -69.53 68.33
C TRP A 94 122.37 -68.37 67.97
N ARG A 95 122.89 -67.23 67.50
CA ARG A 95 122.06 -66.14 66.95
C ARG A 95 121.54 -66.50 65.57
N ASP A 96 122.38 -67.06 64.70
CA ASP A 96 122.00 -67.46 63.34
C ASP A 96 120.89 -68.54 63.37
N GLU A 97 120.97 -69.49 64.31
CA GLU A 97 119.92 -70.49 64.59
C GLU A 97 118.65 -69.85 65.17
N ALA A 98 118.76 -69.00 66.19
CA ALA A 98 117.60 -68.31 66.77
C ALA A 98 116.89 -67.36 65.78
N ASP A 99 117.64 -66.71 64.90
CA ASP A 99 117.12 -65.81 63.87
C ASP A 99 116.50 -66.59 62.69
N ALA A 100 117.02 -67.80 62.40
CA ALA A 100 116.38 -68.74 61.48
C ALA A 100 115.04 -69.26 62.01
N ASP A 101 114.97 -69.67 63.28
CA ASP A 101 113.71 -70.04 63.94
C ASP A 101 112.74 -68.86 64.02
N ALA A 102 113.20 -67.67 64.42
CA ALA A 102 112.36 -66.47 64.45
C ALA A 102 111.85 -66.05 63.06
N ARG A 103 112.54 -66.40 61.97
CA ARG A 103 112.05 -66.25 60.59
C ARG A 103 111.08 -67.35 60.20
N LYS A 104 111.29 -68.58 60.67
CA LYS A 104 110.39 -69.72 60.45
C LYS A 104 109.01 -69.45 61.10
N TRP A 105 108.98 -69.16 62.40
CA TRP A 105 107.74 -68.87 63.14
C TRP A 105 106.99 -67.67 62.57
N ARG A 106 107.69 -66.61 62.11
CA ARG A 106 107.05 -65.49 61.42
C ARG A 106 106.38 -65.91 60.12
N ARG A 107 107.07 -66.70 59.29
CA ARG A 107 106.51 -67.18 58.01
C ARG A 107 105.29 -68.09 58.23
N GLU A 108 105.37 -68.99 59.21
CA GLU A 108 104.25 -69.87 59.58
C GLU A 108 103.05 -69.05 60.09
N ALA A 109 103.26 -68.07 60.96
CA ALA A 109 102.21 -67.15 61.41
C ALA A 109 101.68 -66.23 60.28
N GLU A 110 102.50 -65.83 59.32
CA GLU A 110 102.09 -65.07 58.13
C GLU A 110 101.28 -65.91 57.15
N GLU A 111 101.59 -67.21 57.01
CA GLU A 111 100.86 -68.18 56.21
C GLU A 111 99.52 -68.56 56.86
N GLU A 112 99.49 -68.81 58.18
CA GLU A 112 98.26 -68.98 58.95
C GLU A 112 97.36 -67.74 58.88
N ALA A 113 97.92 -66.54 59.10
CA ALA A 113 97.17 -65.30 59.01
C ALA A 113 96.75 -64.94 57.58
N ARG A 114 97.38 -65.50 56.54
CA ARG A 114 96.92 -65.40 55.15
C ARG A 114 95.75 -66.34 54.91
N SER A 115 95.91 -67.63 55.25
CA SER A 115 94.85 -68.64 55.15
C SER A 115 93.58 -68.25 55.90
N LEU A 116 93.72 -67.68 57.10
CA LEU A 116 92.59 -67.16 57.88
C LEU A 116 91.87 -66.02 57.15
N ARG A 117 92.61 -65.07 56.54
CA ARG A 117 92.01 -63.99 55.73
C ARG A 117 91.31 -64.55 54.49
N GLU A 118 91.98 -65.38 53.70
CA GLU A 118 91.41 -66.02 52.51
C GLU A 118 90.11 -66.80 52.85
N SER A 119 90.06 -67.47 54.01
CA SER A 119 88.85 -68.16 54.49
C SER A 119 87.73 -67.21 54.94
N ALA A 120 88.07 -66.07 55.56
CA ALA A 120 87.12 -65.06 56.01
C ALA A 120 86.57 -64.24 54.83
N ASP A 121 87.42 -63.89 53.87
CA ASP A 121 87.08 -63.23 52.62
C ASP A 121 86.15 -64.12 51.79
N SER A 122 86.48 -65.40 51.60
CA SER A 122 85.60 -66.36 50.88
C SER A 122 84.25 -66.61 51.58
N TYR A 123 84.23 -66.57 52.93
CA TYR A 123 82.98 -66.65 53.70
C TYR A 123 82.15 -65.36 53.54
N SER A 124 82.80 -64.19 53.52
CA SER A 124 82.18 -62.89 53.30
C SER A 124 81.59 -62.79 51.88
N GLU A 125 82.37 -63.13 50.86
CA GLU A 125 81.94 -63.19 49.45
C GLU A 125 80.71 -64.08 49.28
N ARG A 126 80.69 -65.28 49.88
CA ARG A 126 79.53 -66.17 49.82
C ARG A 126 78.31 -65.58 50.53
N THR A 127 78.50 -64.99 51.72
CA THR A 127 77.42 -64.36 52.48
C THR A 127 76.82 -63.16 51.74
N ILE A 128 77.65 -62.36 51.06
CA ILE A 128 77.21 -61.25 50.21
C ILE A 128 76.48 -61.79 48.96
N ALA A 129 77.03 -62.79 48.29
CA ALA A 129 76.42 -63.40 47.11
C ALA A 129 75.05 -64.01 47.43
N ASP A 130 74.92 -64.77 48.53
CA ASP A 130 73.64 -65.33 48.99
C ASP A 130 72.61 -64.24 49.35
N ALA A 131 73.07 -63.11 49.93
CA ALA A 131 72.22 -61.96 50.23
C ALA A 131 71.76 -61.22 48.97
N ASP A 132 72.65 -60.99 47.99
CA ASP A 132 72.31 -60.39 46.70
C ASP A 132 71.38 -61.29 45.88
N ASP A 133 71.57 -62.62 45.92
CA ASP A 133 70.65 -63.58 45.29
C ASP A 133 69.26 -63.56 45.95
N TYR A 134 69.20 -63.46 47.28
CA TYR A 134 67.94 -63.28 48.00
C TYR A 134 67.24 -61.96 47.64
N VAL A 135 67.97 -60.84 47.67
CA VAL A 135 67.44 -59.51 47.32
C VAL A 135 67.01 -59.46 45.85
N ARG A 136 67.72 -60.13 44.93
CA ARG A 136 67.33 -60.23 43.52
C ARG A 136 66.01 -60.99 43.37
N ARG A 137 65.88 -62.17 43.98
CA ARG A 137 64.63 -62.97 43.93
C ARG A 137 63.43 -62.24 44.57
N GLN A 138 63.66 -61.48 45.65
CA GLN A 138 62.64 -60.62 46.26
C GLN A 138 62.18 -59.51 45.31
N LYS A 139 63.12 -58.85 44.61
CA LYS A 139 62.79 -57.84 43.58
C LYS A 139 62.03 -58.47 42.40
N GLU A 140 62.49 -59.60 41.90
CA GLU A 140 61.86 -60.33 40.79
C GLU A 140 60.41 -60.74 41.13
N ASP A 141 60.14 -61.23 42.34
CA ASP A 141 58.77 -61.58 42.76
C ASP A 141 57.89 -60.34 42.99
N ILE A 142 58.40 -59.30 43.65
CA ILE A 142 57.66 -58.03 43.84
C ILE A 142 57.32 -57.38 42.48
N GLU A 143 58.25 -57.41 41.52
CA GLU A 143 58.05 -56.87 40.17
C GLU A 143 57.06 -57.74 39.37
N ALA A 144 57.11 -59.07 39.49
CA ALA A 144 56.14 -59.98 38.91
C ALA A 144 54.73 -59.80 39.51
N GLN A 145 54.61 -59.61 40.82
CA GLN A 145 53.35 -59.29 41.49
C GLN A 145 52.80 -57.93 41.02
N ALA A 146 53.65 -56.90 40.93
CA ALA A 146 53.27 -55.59 40.42
C ALA A 146 52.86 -55.63 38.93
N ALA A 147 53.54 -56.43 38.10
CA ALA A 147 53.16 -56.65 36.70
C ALA A 147 51.79 -57.34 36.57
N ARG A 148 51.51 -58.36 37.40
CA ARG A 148 50.17 -58.99 37.47
C ARG A 148 49.10 -57.98 37.88
N LYS A 149 49.35 -57.18 38.92
CA LYS A 149 48.37 -56.17 39.40
C LYS A 149 48.11 -55.06 38.39
N ARG A 150 49.11 -54.67 37.59
CA ARG A 150 48.91 -53.77 36.43
C ARG A 150 48.04 -54.45 35.37
N ALA A 151 48.36 -55.67 34.93
CA ALA A 151 47.58 -56.38 33.93
C ALA A 151 46.12 -56.67 34.35
N GLU A 152 45.90 -56.96 35.64
CA GLU A 152 44.55 -57.06 36.24
C GLU A 152 43.81 -55.71 36.15
N ALA A 153 44.45 -54.60 36.54
CA ALA A 153 43.87 -53.26 36.50
C ALA A 153 43.61 -52.75 35.06
N ASP A 154 44.51 -53.04 34.12
CA ASP A 154 44.36 -52.74 32.69
C ASP A 154 43.17 -53.52 32.10
N THR A 155 43.04 -54.80 32.45
CA THR A 155 41.91 -55.65 32.04
C THR A 155 40.59 -55.12 32.61
N TYR A 156 40.56 -54.77 33.89
CA TYR A 156 39.38 -54.18 34.53
C TYR A 156 39.02 -52.83 33.91
N SER A 157 40.00 -51.92 33.72
CA SER A 157 39.77 -50.62 33.09
C SER A 157 39.25 -50.77 31.66
N LYS A 158 39.77 -51.74 30.90
CA LYS A 158 39.26 -52.06 29.56
C LYS A 158 37.79 -52.53 29.62
N GLN A 159 37.47 -53.50 30.49
CA GLN A 159 36.10 -53.99 30.66
C GLN A 159 35.13 -52.88 31.09
N THR A 160 35.55 -51.98 31.98
CA THR A 160 34.75 -50.81 32.39
C THR A 160 34.49 -49.86 31.22
N ARG A 161 35.49 -49.62 30.35
CA ARG A 161 35.30 -48.79 29.14
C ARG A 161 34.37 -49.48 28.14
N GLU A 162 34.60 -50.74 27.82
CA GLU A 162 33.74 -51.50 26.88
C GLU A 162 32.28 -51.57 27.37
N ALA A 163 32.04 -51.67 28.68
CA ALA A 163 30.70 -51.59 29.27
C ALA A 163 30.09 -50.18 29.20
N ALA A 164 30.88 -49.12 29.45
CA ALA A 164 30.44 -47.74 29.35
C ALA A 164 30.15 -47.31 27.90
N ASP A 165 30.97 -47.77 26.94
CA ASP A 165 30.78 -47.56 25.50
C ASP A 165 29.50 -48.25 25.01
N LEU A 166 29.24 -49.49 25.47
CA LEU A 166 28.01 -50.23 25.16
C LEU A 166 26.77 -49.54 25.73
N ALA A 167 26.79 -49.14 27.00
CA ALA A 167 25.70 -48.39 27.62
C ALA A 167 25.46 -47.06 26.87
N SER A 168 26.54 -46.34 26.54
CA SER A 168 26.47 -45.09 25.77
C SER A 168 26.00 -45.29 24.33
N ALA A 169 26.17 -46.47 23.75
CA ALA A 169 25.58 -46.83 22.45
C ALA A 169 24.07 -47.09 22.59
N GLN A 170 23.66 -47.89 23.59
CA GLN A 170 22.24 -48.20 23.86
C GLN A 170 21.42 -46.95 24.19
N THR A 171 21.97 -46.01 24.97
CA THR A 171 21.30 -44.73 25.26
C THR A 171 21.15 -43.86 24.01
N ARG A 172 22.11 -43.90 23.07
CA ARG A 172 21.99 -43.20 21.79
C ARG A 172 20.98 -43.86 20.86
N GLU A 173 20.99 -45.18 20.73
CA GLU A 173 20.03 -45.94 19.93
C GLU A 173 18.59 -45.71 20.40
N ALA A 174 18.35 -45.70 21.71
CA ALA A 174 17.05 -45.34 22.29
C ALA A 174 16.67 -43.88 21.97
N ALA A 175 17.55 -42.90 22.22
CA ALA A 175 17.27 -41.50 21.94
C ALA A 175 17.09 -41.18 20.44
N GLU A 176 17.78 -41.91 19.55
CA GLU A 176 17.61 -41.82 18.10
C GLU A 176 16.26 -42.41 17.66
N THR A 177 15.82 -43.50 18.30
CA THR A 177 14.50 -44.13 18.10
C THR A 177 13.37 -43.22 18.56
N ASP A 178 13.40 -42.74 19.81
CA ASP A 178 12.44 -41.78 20.35
C ASP A 178 12.33 -40.55 19.44
N ALA A 179 13.47 -39.99 19.03
CA ALA A 179 13.50 -38.84 18.13
C ALA A 179 12.99 -39.17 16.72
N ALA A 180 13.07 -40.42 16.24
CA ALA A 180 12.48 -40.84 14.97
C ALA A 180 10.94 -40.96 15.08
N GLU A 181 10.43 -41.48 16.20
CA GLU A 181 8.98 -41.50 16.49
C GLU A 181 8.42 -40.07 16.59
N TRP A 182 9.06 -39.18 17.36
CA TRP A 182 8.64 -37.77 17.47
C TRP A 182 8.67 -37.03 16.13
N ARG A 183 9.69 -37.25 15.28
CA ARG A 183 9.72 -36.69 13.91
C ARG A 183 8.58 -37.22 13.04
N THR A 184 8.27 -38.51 13.16
CA THR A 184 7.19 -39.15 12.39
C THR A 184 5.82 -38.62 12.81
N ALA A 185 5.56 -38.54 14.12
CA ALA A 185 4.33 -37.96 14.67
C ALA A 185 4.16 -36.49 14.24
N ALA A 186 5.20 -35.67 14.41
CA ALA A 186 5.18 -34.26 13.99
C ALA A 186 4.99 -34.10 12.47
N GLN A 187 5.52 -35.03 11.65
CA GLN A 187 5.28 -35.04 10.21
C GLN A 187 3.82 -35.41 9.87
N MET A 188 3.24 -36.40 10.55
CA MET A 188 1.83 -36.80 10.36
C MET A 188 0.85 -35.69 10.78
N ASP A 189 1.12 -35.00 11.88
CA ASP A 189 0.35 -33.82 12.28
C ASP A 189 0.50 -32.67 11.27
N ALA A 190 1.73 -32.41 10.80
CA ALA A 190 1.97 -31.40 9.77
C ALA A 190 1.41 -31.75 8.38
N THR A 191 1.12 -33.02 8.07
CA THR A 191 0.32 -33.38 6.88
C THR A 191 -1.17 -33.21 7.16
N ARG A 192 -1.66 -33.68 8.30
CA ARG A 192 -3.07 -33.56 8.70
C ARG A 192 -3.56 -32.11 8.73
N THR A 193 -2.81 -31.21 9.36
CA THR A 193 -3.17 -29.78 9.39
C THR A 193 -3.10 -29.11 8.01
N ARG A 194 -2.31 -29.63 7.06
CA ARG A 194 -2.35 -29.17 5.66
C ARG A 194 -3.58 -29.70 4.94
N GLU A 195 -3.91 -30.97 5.10
CA GLU A 195 -5.12 -31.58 4.50
C GLU A 195 -6.40 -30.93 5.03
N GLU A 196 -6.46 -30.62 6.33
CA GLU A 196 -7.54 -29.86 6.98
C GLU A 196 -7.64 -28.42 6.41
N ALA A 197 -6.50 -27.74 6.21
CA ALA A 197 -6.47 -26.38 5.64
C ALA A 197 -6.81 -26.35 4.14
N ASP A 198 -6.30 -27.30 3.35
CA ASP A 198 -6.60 -27.42 1.92
C ASP A 198 -8.08 -27.79 1.70
N ALA A 199 -8.67 -28.62 2.56
CA ALA A 199 -10.11 -28.91 2.56
C ALA A 199 -10.95 -27.66 2.86
N TYR A 200 -10.60 -26.90 3.91
CA TYR A 200 -11.27 -25.64 4.24
C TYR A 200 -11.15 -24.59 3.13
N LEU A 201 -9.99 -24.50 2.46
CA LEU A 201 -9.79 -23.64 1.30
C LEU A 201 -10.58 -24.10 0.07
N ALA A 202 -10.80 -25.41 -0.10
CA ALA A 202 -11.65 -25.95 -1.17
C ALA A 202 -13.14 -25.68 -0.92
N GLU A 203 -13.61 -25.86 0.31
CA GLU A 203 -14.98 -25.53 0.75
C GLU A 203 -15.26 -24.02 0.57
N THR A 204 -14.38 -23.16 1.09
CA THR A 204 -14.48 -21.69 0.96
C THR A 204 -14.52 -21.24 -0.51
N ARG A 205 -13.79 -21.91 -1.42
CA ARG A 205 -13.86 -21.64 -2.86
C ARG A 205 -15.18 -22.08 -3.47
N MET A 206 -15.67 -23.27 -3.12
CA MET A 206 -16.95 -23.78 -3.63
C MET A 206 -18.13 -22.90 -3.21
N ASP A 207 -18.12 -22.39 -1.97
CA ASP A 207 -19.10 -21.40 -1.49
C ASP A 207 -19.00 -20.07 -2.24
N ALA A 208 -17.79 -19.57 -2.49
CA ALA A 208 -17.56 -18.34 -3.24
C ALA A 208 -18.01 -18.46 -4.71
N ASP A 209 -17.73 -19.59 -5.38
CA ASP A 209 -18.18 -19.88 -6.74
C ASP A 209 -19.71 -20.04 -6.79
N THR A 210 -20.32 -20.71 -5.81
CA THR A 210 -21.78 -20.85 -5.68
C THR A 210 -22.47 -19.50 -5.48
N TYR A 211 -21.90 -18.64 -4.62
CA TYR A 211 -22.40 -17.28 -4.42
C TYR A 211 -22.26 -16.42 -5.69
N ALA A 212 -21.13 -16.50 -6.38
CA ALA A 212 -20.91 -15.80 -7.64
C ALA A 212 -21.92 -16.22 -8.73
N GLU A 213 -22.21 -17.52 -8.84
CA GLU A 213 -23.21 -18.03 -9.79
C GLU A 213 -24.64 -17.63 -9.41
N HIS A 214 -24.97 -17.57 -8.12
CA HIS A 214 -26.25 -17.02 -7.65
C HIS A 214 -26.41 -15.54 -8.03
N VAL A 215 -25.36 -14.73 -7.86
CA VAL A 215 -25.37 -13.30 -8.23
C VAL A 215 -25.48 -13.12 -9.75
N ARG A 216 -24.78 -13.92 -10.56
CA ARG A 216 -24.96 -13.93 -12.03
C ARG A 216 -26.39 -14.27 -12.42
N THR A 217 -26.93 -15.36 -11.87
CA THR A 217 -28.31 -15.80 -12.14
C THR A 217 -29.34 -14.72 -11.79
N GLN A 218 -29.16 -14.01 -10.66
CA GLN A 218 -30.01 -12.87 -10.33
C GLN A 218 -29.86 -11.71 -11.32
N ALA A 219 -28.63 -11.34 -11.69
CA ALA A 219 -28.37 -10.26 -12.65
C ALA A 219 -28.96 -10.54 -14.04
N ASP A 220 -28.79 -11.75 -14.57
CA ASP A 220 -29.36 -12.18 -15.84
C ASP A 220 -30.90 -12.21 -15.79
N SER A 221 -31.48 -12.64 -14.67
CA SER A 221 -32.94 -12.60 -14.47
C SER A 221 -33.51 -11.17 -14.38
N TYR A 222 -32.71 -10.22 -13.89
CA TYR A 222 -33.08 -8.82 -13.80
C TYR A 222 -32.99 -8.14 -15.17
N ASP A 223 -31.88 -8.31 -15.89
CA ASP A 223 -31.69 -7.82 -17.27
C ASP A 223 -32.74 -8.39 -18.22
N SER A 224 -33.02 -9.70 -18.18
CA SER A 224 -34.08 -10.32 -18.97
C SER A 224 -35.47 -9.76 -18.68
N ARG A 225 -35.74 -9.33 -17.43
CA ARG A 225 -37.01 -8.70 -17.06
C ARG A 225 -37.09 -7.25 -17.52
N VAL A 226 -36.03 -6.46 -17.32
CA VAL A 226 -35.98 -5.06 -17.79
C VAL A 226 -36.12 -5.00 -19.31
N ARG A 227 -35.54 -5.95 -20.06
CA ARG A 227 -35.75 -6.07 -21.51
C ARG A 227 -37.20 -6.41 -21.85
N ALA A 228 -37.82 -7.38 -21.17
CA ALA A 228 -39.22 -7.73 -21.41
C ALA A 228 -40.20 -6.58 -21.06
N GLU A 229 -39.93 -5.82 -19.99
CA GLU A 229 -40.70 -4.63 -19.61
C GLU A 229 -40.52 -3.50 -20.67
N ALA A 230 -39.31 -3.33 -21.22
CA ALA A 230 -39.05 -2.38 -22.31
C ALA A 230 -39.71 -2.80 -23.64
N ASP A 231 -39.61 -4.06 -24.04
CA ASP A 231 -40.25 -4.61 -25.25
C ASP A 231 -41.78 -4.50 -25.19
N GLN A 232 -42.38 -4.64 -24.00
CA GLN A 232 -43.81 -4.40 -23.78
C GLN A 232 -44.16 -2.92 -23.92
N TYR A 233 -43.41 -2.02 -23.29
CA TYR A 233 -43.62 -0.57 -23.43
C TYR A 233 -43.52 -0.11 -24.88
N ASP A 234 -42.53 -0.60 -25.63
CA ASP A 234 -42.36 -0.30 -27.05
C ASP A 234 -43.51 -0.85 -27.91
N ALA A 235 -44.13 -1.98 -27.52
CA ALA A 235 -45.30 -2.53 -28.18
C ALA A 235 -46.58 -1.71 -27.88
N ASP A 236 -46.78 -1.31 -26.62
CA ASP A 236 -47.93 -0.50 -26.20
C ASP A 236 -47.90 0.89 -26.85
N VAL A 237 -46.75 1.57 -26.88
CA VAL A 237 -46.59 2.88 -27.54
C VAL A 237 -46.87 2.80 -29.05
N ARG A 238 -46.46 1.70 -29.72
CA ARG A 238 -46.81 1.47 -31.13
C ARG A 238 -48.31 1.23 -31.32
N SER A 239 -48.93 0.46 -30.43
CA SER A 239 -50.38 0.20 -30.41
C SER A 239 -51.19 1.50 -30.24
N GLU A 240 -50.80 2.38 -29.31
CA GLU A 240 -51.43 3.69 -29.13
C GLU A 240 -51.23 4.60 -30.36
N ALA A 241 -50.04 4.60 -30.96
CA ALA A 241 -49.76 5.37 -32.17
C ALA A 241 -50.60 4.89 -33.39
N ASP A 242 -50.74 3.58 -33.58
CA ASP A 242 -51.59 3.00 -34.63
C ASP A 242 -53.07 3.30 -34.39
N LEU A 243 -53.54 3.24 -33.14
CA LEU A 243 -54.91 3.60 -32.76
C LEU A 243 -55.21 5.09 -32.97
N TYR A 244 -54.26 5.96 -32.62
CA TYR A 244 -54.37 7.40 -32.88
C TYR A 244 -54.41 7.67 -34.40
N GLY A 245 -53.46 7.10 -35.15
CA GLY A 245 -53.39 7.20 -36.60
C GLY A 245 -54.58 6.56 -37.32
N ALA A 246 -55.29 5.62 -36.71
CA ALA A 246 -56.58 5.12 -37.19
C ALA A 246 -57.71 6.13 -36.96
N ARG A 247 -57.85 6.69 -35.74
CA ARG A 247 -58.88 7.71 -35.44
C ARG A 247 -58.76 8.94 -36.33
N THR A 248 -57.56 9.50 -36.48
CA THR A 248 -57.36 10.70 -37.32
C THR A 248 -57.71 10.46 -38.80
N ARG A 249 -57.62 9.21 -39.29
CA ARG A 249 -58.11 8.86 -40.64
C ARG A 249 -59.62 8.78 -40.68
N ASP A 250 -60.25 8.12 -39.70
CA ASP A 250 -61.70 7.98 -39.62
C ASP A 250 -62.39 9.37 -39.47
N ASP A 251 -61.86 10.24 -38.61
CA ASP A 251 -62.29 11.64 -38.45
C ASP A 251 -62.19 12.42 -39.78
N ALA A 252 -61.09 12.23 -40.53
CA ALA A 252 -60.87 12.88 -41.82
C ALA A 252 -61.79 12.35 -42.92
N ASP A 253 -62.05 11.03 -42.96
CA ASP A 253 -63.00 10.41 -43.89
C ASP A 253 -64.45 10.80 -43.58
N GLN A 254 -64.81 10.93 -42.29
CA GLN A 254 -66.10 11.48 -41.84
C GLN A 254 -66.25 12.95 -42.26
N TYR A 255 -65.25 13.79 -42.05
CA TYR A 255 -65.29 15.19 -42.48
C TYR A 255 -65.37 15.33 -44.01
N ALA A 256 -64.61 14.51 -44.74
CA ALA A 256 -64.69 14.44 -46.20
C ALA A 256 -66.06 13.91 -46.68
N HIS A 257 -66.72 13.02 -45.94
CA HIS A 257 -68.09 12.62 -46.22
C HIS A 257 -69.07 13.78 -46.00
N GLN A 258 -69.00 14.49 -44.87
CA GLN A 258 -69.85 15.65 -44.57
C GLN A 258 -69.75 16.71 -45.66
N ALA A 259 -68.53 17.13 -46.03
CA ALA A 259 -68.30 18.12 -47.08
C ALA A 259 -68.83 17.68 -48.46
N ARG A 260 -68.80 16.37 -48.78
CA ARG A 260 -69.44 15.81 -50.00
C ARG A 260 -70.96 15.90 -49.92
N THR A 261 -71.56 15.50 -48.80
CA THR A 261 -73.02 15.58 -48.59
C THR A 261 -73.53 17.02 -48.67
N GLU A 262 -72.81 17.98 -48.06
CA GLU A 262 -73.15 19.41 -48.15
C GLU A 262 -73.05 19.94 -49.58
N ALA A 263 -72.01 19.57 -50.33
CA ALA A 263 -71.86 19.95 -51.73
C ALA A 263 -72.96 19.35 -52.63
N GLU A 264 -73.36 18.10 -52.40
CA GLU A 264 -74.48 17.46 -53.11
C GLU A 264 -75.82 18.14 -52.81
N VAL A 265 -76.09 18.48 -51.54
CA VAL A 265 -77.28 19.25 -51.14
C VAL A 265 -77.28 20.64 -51.76
N ALA A 266 -76.14 21.35 -51.75
CA ALA A 266 -76.03 22.67 -52.37
C ALA A 266 -76.28 22.60 -53.89
N ALA A 267 -75.66 21.65 -54.59
CA ALA A 267 -75.86 21.45 -56.03
C ALA A 267 -77.32 21.08 -56.38
N GLN A 268 -77.97 20.25 -55.56
CA GLN A 268 -79.37 19.89 -55.74
C GLN A 268 -80.31 21.07 -55.47
N ASN A 269 -80.01 21.94 -54.50
CA ASN A 269 -80.75 23.18 -54.25
C ASN A 269 -80.60 24.17 -55.42
N THR A 270 -79.38 24.43 -55.91
CA THR A 270 -79.18 25.28 -57.09
C THR A 270 -79.89 24.73 -58.32
N LYS A 271 -79.97 23.41 -58.47
CA LYS A 271 -80.74 22.75 -59.53
C LYS A 271 -82.25 23.01 -59.39
N THR A 272 -82.84 22.82 -58.21
CA THR A 272 -84.29 23.05 -58.01
C THR A 272 -84.66 24.54 -58.13
N GLU A 273 -83.79 25.46 -57.72
CA GLU A 273 -83.94 26.89 -57.97
C GLU A 273 -83.91 27.21 -59.48
N ALA A 274 -82.95 26.65 -60.23
CA ALA A 274 -82.87 26.83 -61.68
C ALA A 274 -84.09 26.25 -62.41
N GLU A 275 -84.59 25.08 -62.00
CA GLU A 275 -85.82 24.47 -62.52
C GLU A 275 -87.06 25.34 -62.20
N ALA A 276 -87.15 25.92 -61.00
CA ALA A 276 -88.21 26.84 -60.62
C ALA A 276 -88.17 28.16 -61.40
N ILE A 277 -86.98 28.74 -61.61
CA ILE A 277 -86.79 29.95 -62.43
C ILE A 277 -87.18 29.68 -63.88
N ALA A 278 -86.76 28.55 -64.45
CA ALA A 278 -87.12 28.15 -65.82
C ALA A 278 -88.65 27.96 -65.96
N GLN A 279 -89.30 27.31 -64.99
CA GLN A 279 -90.74 27.13 -64.99
C GLN A 279 -91.50 28.46 -64.82
N ASN A 280 -91.02 29.39 -64.00
CA ASN A 280 -91.60 30.73 -63.87
C ASN A 280 -91.45 31.55 -65.16
N LYS A 281 -90.28 31.51 -65.82
CA LYS A 281 -90.09 32.18 -67.12
C LYS A 281 -90.96 31.57 -68.22
N LYS A 282 -91.26 30.27 -68.14
CA LYS A 282 -92.24 29.61 -69.01
C LYS A 282 -93.67 30.09 -68.72
N THR A 283 -94.11 30.15 -67.46
CA THR A 283 -95.49 30.58 -67.13
C THR A 283 -95.73 32.08 -67.39
N GLU A 284 -94.69 32.92 -67.24
CA GLU A 284 -94.67 34.31 -67.74
C GLU A 284 -94.88 34.35 -69.26
N ALA A 285 -94.08 33.61 -70.04
CA ALA A 285 -94.15 33.60 -71.49
C ALA A 285 -95.50 33.03 -72.02
N ASP A 286 -95.98 31.93 -71.43
CA ASP A 286 -97.30 31.35 -71.74
C ASP A 286 -98.46 32.31 -71.40
N THR A 287 -98.27 33.21 -70.43
CA THR A 287 -99.26 34.22 -70.05
C THR A 287 -99.22 35.44 -70.96
N TYR A 288 -98.04 35.98 -71.23
CA TYR A 288 -97.86 37.06 -72.22
C TYR A 288 -98.36 36.65 -73.62
N ALA A 289 -98.12 35.41 -74.04
CA ALA A 289 -98.65 34.86 -75.29
C ALA A 289 -100.19 34.72 -75.28
N ARG A 290 -100.79 34.41 -74.12
CA ARG A 290 -102.25 34.33 -73.94
C ARG A 290 -102.89 35.72 -73.99
N GLU A 291 -102.31 36.69 -73.29
CA GLU A 291 -102.74 38.09 -73.30
C GLU A 291 -102.65 38.69 -74.70
N THR A 292 -101.51 38.51 -75.38
CA THR A 292 -101.31 38.96 -76.76
C THR A 292 -102.36 38.39 -77.71
N ARG A 293 -102.71 37.09 -77.57
CA ARG A 293 -103.80 36.47 -78.34
C ARG A 293 -105.17 37.07 -78.02
N MET A 294 -105.51 37.24 -76.73
CA MET A 294 -106.80 37.84 -76.33
C MET A 294 -106.93 39.30 -76.83
N SER A 295 -105.85 40.09 -76.78
CA SER A 295 -105.83 41.45 -77.32
C SER A 295 -105.97 41.46 -78.85
N ALA A 296 -105.34 40.53 -79.56
CA ALA A 296 -105.52 40.37 -81.01
C ALA A 296 -106.96 39.94 -81.36
N ASP A 297 -107.54 39.01 -80.60
CA ASP A 297 -108.93 38.55 -80.78
C ASP A 297 -109.94 39.67 -80.52
N GLU A 298 -109.79 40.48 -79.47
CA GLU A 298 -110.66 41.63 -79.23
C GLU A 298 -110.46 42.76 -80.26
N TYR A 299 -109.21 43.00 -80.70
CA TYR A 299 -108.95 43.93 -81.80
C TYR A 299 -109.66 43.46 -83.08
N ALA A 300 -109.53 42.19 -83.45
CA ALA A 300 -110.20 41.61 -84.62
C ALA A 300 -111.74 41.65 -84.49
N LYS A 301 -112.30 41.37 -83.31
CA LYS A 301 -113.75 41.53 -83.05
C LYS A 301 -114.20 42.98 -83.20
N ARG A 302 -113.42 43.94 -82.71
CA ARG A 302 -113.73 45.37 -82.85
C ARG A 302 -113.68 45.81 -84.31
N THR A 303 -112.58 45.56 -85.01
CA THR A 303 -112.44 45.91 -86.44
C THR A 303 -113.49 45.23 -87.31
N LYS A 304 -113.90 43.99 -86.97
CA LYS A 304 -115.06 43.36 -87.63
C LYS A 304 -116.36 44.10 -87.34
N ARG A 305 -116.68 44.45 -86.08
CA ARG A 305 -117.90 45.23 -85.75
C ARG A 305 -117.92 46.58 -86.46
N GLU A 306 -116.78 47.27 -86.54
CA GLU A 306 -116.61 48.54 -87.24
C GLU A 306 -116.84 48.38 -88.75
N ALA A 307 -116.29 47.34 -89.37
CA ALA A 307 -116.51 47.01 -90.78
C ALA A 307 -117.95 46.56 -91.09
N ASP A 308 -118.56 45.75 -90.21
CA ASP A 308 -119.96 45.32 -90.33
C ASP A 308 -120.91 46.54 -90.23
N ALA A 309 -120.63 47.48 -89.33
CA ALA A 309 -121.39 48.73 -89.16
C ALA A 309 -121.23 49.69 -90.35
N TYR A 310 -119.99 49.96 -90.79
CA TYR A 310 -119.72 50.74 -92.00
C TYR A 310 -120.37 50.11 -93.24
N GLY A 311 -120.39 48.78 -93.31
CA GLY A 311 -121.12 48.04 -94.35
C GLY A 311 -122.64 48.24 -94.28
N VAL A 312 -123.24 48.51 -93.12
CA VAL A 312 -124.67 48.91 -93.02
C VAL A 312 -124.85 50.37 -93.47
N GLU A 313 -123.96 51.27 -93.06
CA GLU A 313 -123.98 52.69 -93.43
C GLU A 313 -123.94 52.87 -94.96
N VAL A 314 -122.93 52.30 -95.63
CA VAL A 314 -122.78 52.35 -97.10
C VAL A 314 -123.96 51.72 -97.85
N ARG A 315 -124.62 50.70 -97.29
CA ARG A 315 -125.87 50.14 -97.86
C ARG A 315 -127.03 51.12 -97.72
N SER A 316 -127.20 51.74 -96.56
CA SER A 316 -128.24 52.75 -96.31
C SER A 316 -128.06 53.97 -97.22
N GLU A 317 -126.82 54.43 -97.45
CA GLU A 317 -126.52 55.48 -98.41
C GLU A 317 -126.86 55.07 -99.85
N ALA A 318 -126.47 53.85 -100.26
CA ALA A 318 -126.77 53.33 -101.60
C ALA A 318 -128.28 53.14 -101.84
N GLU A 319 -129.03 52.67 -100.85
CA GLU A 319 -130.50 52.55 -100.90
C GLU A 319 -131.17 53.93 -100.98
N SER A 320 -130.69 54.90 -100.19
CA SER A 320 -131.16 56.30 -100.23
C SER A 320 -130.90 56.96 -101.60
N ALA A 321 -129.69 56.80 -102.15
CA ALA A 321 -129.35 57.32 -103.47
C ALA A 321 -130.16 56.65 -104.60
N ALA A 322 -130.43 55.35 -104.50
CA ALA A 322 -131.31 54.65 -105.42
C ALA A 322 -132.76 55.17 -105.35
N GLU A 323 -133.28 55.43 -104.14
CA GLU A 323 -134.62 55.98 -103.95
C GLU A 323 -134.72 57.43 -104.45
N GLN A 324 -133.70 58.25 -104.21
CA GLN A 324 -133.61 59.61 -104.78
C GLN A 324 -133.59 59.58 -106.31
N THR A 325 -132.88 58.62 -106.91
CA THR A 325 -132.85 58.43 -108.37
C THR A 325 -134.22 58.03 -108.93
N ARG A 326 -134.95 57.14 -108.24
CA ARG A 326 -136.34 56.78 -108.59
C ARG A 326 -137.28 57.99 -108.50
N ALA A 327 -137.17 58.79 -107.43
CA ALA A 327 -137.98 59.98 -107.24
C ALA A 327 -137.74 61.03 -108.35
N GLN A 328 -136.48 61.24 -108.75
CA GLN A 328 -136.13 62.11 -109.88
C GLN A 328 -136.70 61.59 -111.21
N ALA A 329 -136.61 60.28 -111.48
CA ALA A 329 -137.19 59.68 -112.68
C ALA A 329 -138.73 59.85 -112.74
N ASN A 330 -139.43 59.68 -111.61
CA ASN A 330 -140.88 59.87 -111.52
C ASN A 330 -141.29 61.34 -111.69
N SER A 331 -140.51 62.29 -111.17
CA SER A 331 -140.71 63.72 -111.46
C SER A 331 -140.57 63.98 -112.96
N TYR A 332 -139.46 63.53 -113.55
CA TYR A 332 -139.17 63.74 -114.97
C TYR A 332 -140.23 63.13 -115.89
N GLU A 333 -140.81 61.95 -115.56
CA GLU A 333 -141.97 61.41 -116.27
C GLU A 333 -143.16 62.38 -116.19
N THR A 334 -143.48 62.85 -114.99
CA THR A 334 -144.61 63.76 -114.73
C THR A 334 -144.44 65.09 -115.47
N ASP A 335 -143.25 65.69 -115.41
CA ASP A 335 -142.89 66.93 -116.08
C ASP A 335 -142.94 66.79 -117.61
N THR A 336 -142.45 65.67 -118.14
CA THR A 336 -142.52 65.35 -119.59
C THR A 336 -143.97 65.19 -120.05
N ARG A 337 -144.83 64.58 -119.21
CA ARG A 337 -146.25 64.36 -119.48
C ARG A 337 -147.03 65.68 -119.49
N ALA A 338 -146.78 66.54 -118.51
CA ALA A 338 -147.35 67.89 -118.46
C ALA A 338 -146.88 68.75 -119.65
N GLY A 339 -145.62 68.64 -120.06
CA GLY A 339 -145.10 69.30 -121.27
C GLY A 339 -145.80 68.86 -122.56
N ALA A 340 -146.13 67.56 -122.69
CA ALA A 340 -146.89 67.04 -123.83
C ALA A 340 -148.34 67.55 -123.86
N ASP A 341 -149.00 67.65 -122.70
CA ASP A 341 -150.35 68.22 -122.59
C ASP A 341 -150.37 69.73 -122.89
N ILE A 342 -149.36 70.48 -122.44
CA ILE A 342 -149.18 71.91 -122.78
C ILE A 342 -148.97 72.09 -124.29
N TYR A 343 -148.06 71.32 -124.90
CA TYR A 343 -147.80 71.38 -126.34
C TYR A 343 -149.06 71.09 -127.18
N SER A 344 -149.92 70.18 -126.72
CA SER A 344 -151.22 69.86 -127.32
C SER A 344 -152.22 71.03 -127.23
N MET A 345 -152.16 71.82 -126.15
CA MET A 345 -152.95 73.06 -126.01
C MET A 345 -152.39 74.19 -126.87
N GLU A 346 -151.06 74.40 -126.87
CA GLU A 346 -150.39 75.43 -127.68
C GLU A 346 -150.64 75.19 -129.18
N THR A 347 -150.48 73.96 -129.68
CA THR A 347 -150.73 73.63 -131.10
C THR A 347 -152.17 73.97 -131.55
N ARG A 348 -153.15 73.98 -130.64
CA ARG A 348 -154.53 74.40 -130.93
C ARG A 348 -154.70 75.91 -130.89
N ALA A 349 -154.15 76.58 -129.88
CA ALA A 349 -154.16 78.04 -129.79
C ALA A 349 -153.40 78.69 -130.95
N GLU A 350 -152.31 78.07 -131.43
CA GLU A 350 -151.50 78.54 -132.54
C GLU A 350 -152.21 78.39 -133.89
N ALA A 351 -153.06 77.36 -134.05
CA ALA A 351 -153.94 77.22 -135.22
C ALA A 351 -154.99 78.35 -135.30
N ASP A 352 -155.64 78.67 -134.18
CA ASP A 352 -156.58 79.81 -134.09
C ASP A 352 -155.86 81.16 -134.25
N ALA A 353 -154.60 81.27 -133.78
CA ALA A 353 -153.78 82.48 -133.92
C ALA A 353 -153.26 82.70 -135.34
N TYR A 354 -153.03 81.65 -136.14
CA TYR A 354 -152.52 81.76 -137.52
C TYR A 354 -153.49 82.49 -138.45
N GLU A 355 -154.82 82.36 -138.24
CA GLU A 355 -155.85 83.15 -138.94
C GLU A 355 -155.82 84.65 -138.57
N SER A 356 -155.25 85.00 -137.41
CA SER A 356 -155.11 86.37 -136.93
C SER A 356 -153.77 87.01 -137.36
N HIS A 357 -152.65 86.32 -137.11
CA HIS A 357 -151.29 86.82 -137.37
C HIS A 357 -151.01 87.08 -138.86
N THR A 358 -151.68 86.35 -139.77
CA THR A 358 -151.67 86.62 -141.23
C THR A 358 -152.25 88.00 -141.62
N ARG A 359 -152.77 88.80 -140.69
CA ARG A 359 -153.24 90.18 -140.91
C ARG A 359 -152.38 91.29 -140.28
N SER A 360 -151.37 91.00 -139.46
CA SER A 360 -150.70 92.04 -138.65
C SER A 360 -149.18 92.18 -138.79
N GLU A 361 -148.40 91.11 -138.87
CA GLU A 361 -146.93 91.18 -138.66
C GLU A 361 -146.10 91.06 -139.94
N SER A 362 -146.46 91.90 -140.91
CA SER A 362 -145.62 92.26 -142.05
C SER A 362 -144.40 93.13 -141.65
N ASP A 363 -144.40 93.76 -140.47
CA ASP A 363 -143.85 95.12 -140.35
C ASP A 363 -142.65 95.39 -139.38
N ALA A 364 -142.12 94.46 -138.54
CA ALA A 364 -141.06 94.83 -137.55
C ALA A 364 -140.04 93.74 -137.06
N TYR A 365 -138.70 93.94 -137.23
CA TYR A 365 -137.63 92.96 -136.84
C TYR A 365 -136.15 93.52 -136.83
N ARG A 366 -135.30 93.47 -135.72
CA ARG A 366 -133.76 93.58 -135.62
C ARG A 366 -133.04 93.75 -134.18
N ASP A 367 -131.86 93.07 -133.85
CA ASP A 367 -130.72 93.23 -132.78
C ASP A 367 -130.70 92.52 -131.32
N LYS A 368 -129.66 92.28 -130.39
CA LYS A 368 -128.11 92.23 -130.16
C LYS A 368 -127.57 91.64 -128.73
N THR A 369 -126.24 91.35 -128.41
CA THR A 369 -125.58 90.71 -127.14
C THR A 369 -124.02 91.07 -126.82
N LYS A 370 -123.01 90.58 -125.95
CA LYS A 370 -122.59 89.52 -124.86
C LYS A 370 -121.07 89.66 -124.23
N ALA A 371 -120.58 89.12 -123.02
CA ALA A 371 -119.10 88.99 -122.50
C ALA A 371 -118.71 88.23 -121.09
N GLU A 372 -117.39 87.99 -120.67
CA GLU A 372 -116.81 87.07 -119.55
C GLU A 372 -115.48 87.47 -118.67
N ALA A 373 -114.93 86.68 -117.63
CA ALA A 373 -113.70 86.93 -116.69
C ALA A 373 -113.03 85.71 -115.82
N GLU A 374 -111.79 85.76 -115.15
CA GLU A 374 -111.00 84.77 -114.19
C GLU A 374 -109.52 85.23 -113.68
N LYS A 375 -108.51 84.69 -112.83
CA LYS A 375 -108.20 83.71 -111.64
C LYS A 375 -106.67 83.52 -111.04
N HIS A 376 -106.41 83.24 -109.69
CA HIS A 376 -105.41 82.35 -108.84
C HIS A 376 -103.79 82.36 -108.52
N VAL A 377 -103.34 81.98 -107.24
CA VAL A 377 -102.19 81.08 -106.64
C VAL A 377 -100.62 81.51 -106.43
N HIS A 378 -99.52 81.04 -105.66
CA HIS A 378 -98.85 79.94 -104.73
C HIS A 378 -97.52 80.45 -103.91
N GLU A 379 -96.49 79.84 -103.17
CA GLU A 379 -96.07 78.68 -102.19
C GLU A 379 -94.51 78.70 -101.61
N VAL A 380 -94.00 77.88 -100.59
CA VAL A 380 -92.59 77.21 -100.32
C VAL A 380 -91.77 77.19 -98.92
N VAL A 381 -91.01 76.07 -98.57
CA VAL A 381 -89.96 75.85 -97.46
C VAL A 381 -88.78 74.85 -97.82
N SER A 382 -87.51 74.98 -97.31
CA SER A 382 -86.37 73.95 -97.16
C SER A 382 -84.97 74.59 -96.87
N GLU A 383 -83.85 73.99 -96.40
CA GLU A 383 -83.47 72.75 -95.64
C GLU A 383 -82.00 72.88 -95.07
N VAL A 384 -81.50 71.93 -94.26
CA VAL A 384 -80.29 71.92 -93.39
C VAL A 384 -79.36 70.73 -93.78
N GLU A 385 -78.03 70.61 -93.60
CA GLU A 385 -77.03 70.88 -92.53
C GLU A 385 -75.58 70.96 -93.12
N ARG A 386 -74.53 71.34 -92.36
CA ARG A 386 -73.17 70.73 -92.45
C ARG A 386 -72.14 71.09 -91.32
N THR A 387 -72.11 70.25 -90.29
CA THR A 387 -70.95 69.57 -89.66
C THR A 387 -69.68 70.34 -89.27
N ALA A 388 -69.32 70.39 -87.95
CA ALA A 388 -67.93 70.27 -87.45
C ALA A 388 -67.76 70.19 -85.90
N THR A 389 -67.79 69.01 -85.27
CA THR A 389 -67.05 68.67 -84.00
C THR A 389 -67.20 67.19 -83.62
N ALA A 390 -66.17 66.35 -83.80
CA ALA A 390 -66.25 64.91 -83.50
C ALA A 390 -64.90 64.19 -83.27
N ARG A 391 -63.93 64.79 -82.55
CA ARG A 391 -62.56 64.22 -82.47
C ARG A 391 -61.70 64.53 -81.24
N ARG A 392 -62.28 64.85 -80.07
CA ARG A 392 -61.50 65.33 -78.91
C ARG A 392 -61.72 64.61 -77.57
N GLU A 393 -62.73 63.75 -77.44
CA GLU A 393 -63.14 63.23 -76.12
C GLU A 393 -62.60 61.81 -75.80
N ALA A 394 -62.20 61.03 -76.81
CA ALA A 394 -61.86 59.61 -76.65
C ALA A 394 -60.48 59.29 -76.01
N PHE A 395 -59.65 60.29 -75.68
CA PHE A 395 -58.27 60.06 -75.20
C PHE A 395 -58.10 60.18 -73.68
N ASN A 396 -58.93 60.98 -72.99
CA ASN A 396 -58.69 61.32 -71.58
C ASN A 396 -59.16 60.25 -70.58
N SER A 397 -60.12 59.40 -70.94
CA SER A 397 -60.70 58.43 -69.99
C SER A 397 -59.81 57.22 -69.70
N GLN A 398 -58.87 56.87 -70.58
CA GLN A 398 -58.04 55.68 -70.41
C GLN A 398 -56.96 55.87 -69.32
N LEU A 399 -56.41 57.08 -69.19
CA LEU A 399 -55.23 57.34 -68.34
C LEU A 399 -55.55 57.38 -66.83
N GLN A 400 -56.82 57.57 -66.44
CA GLN A 400 -57.22 57.69 -65.03
C GLN A 400 -57.54 56.35 -64.35
N ALA A 401 -57.63 55.24 -65.10
CA ALA A 401 -57.93 53.92 -64.55
C ALA A 401 -56.70 53.29 -63.87
N ASP A 402 -55.58 53.25 -64.58
CA ASP A 402 -54.40 52.47 -64.19
C ASP A 402 -53.71 52.99 -62.91
N GLU A 403 -53.75 54.31 -62.66
CA GLU A 403 -53.09 54.94 -61.50
C GLU A 403 -53.77 54.60 -60.15
N LEU A 404 -55.08 54.29 -60.18
CA LEU A 404 -55.84 53.90 -58.99
C LEU A 404 -55.54 52.46 -58.56
N GLN A 405 -55.40 51.56 -59.53
CA GLN A 405 -55.22 50.13 -59.27
C GLN A 405 -53.84 49.82 -58.67
N ALA A 406 -52.79 50.52 -59.12
CA ALA A 406 -51.42 50.35 -58.61
C ALA A 406 -51.23 50.79 -57.14
N LYS A 407 -51.98 51.79 -56.67
CA LYS A 407 -51.88 52.31 -55.30
C LYS A 407 -52.51 51.37 -54.28
N ALA A 408 -53.67 50.79 -54.59
CA ALA A 408 -54.35 49.85 -53.72
C ALA A 408 -53.50 48.60 -53.41
N THR A 409 -52.83 48.03 -54.41
CA THR A 409 -51.96 46.85 -54.24
C THR A 409 -50.74 47.12 -53.35
N ALA A 410 -50.19 48.34 -53.39
CA ALA A 410 -48.99 48.70 -52.63
C ALA A 410 -49.24 48.98 -51.13
N GLU A 411 -50.51 49.15 -50.72
CA GLU A 411 -50.90 49.27 -49.31
C GLU A 411 -51.33 47.93 -48.71
N GLY A 412 -51.98 47.05 -49.49
CA GLY A 412 -52.34 45.70 -49.04
C GLY A 412 -51.12 44.87 -48.62
N LEU A 413 -50.10 44.81 -49.48
CA LEU A 413 -48.83 44.12 -49.17
C LEU A 413 -48.13 44.67 -47.91
N ARG A 414 -48.27 45.96 -47.62
CA ARG A 414 -47.61 46.60 -46.47
C ARG A 414 -48.32 46.32 -45.15
N ARG A 415 -49.63 46.08 -45.16
CA ARG A 415 -50.36 45.58 -43.97
C ARG A 415 -50.05 44.10 -43.73
N GLY A 416 -50.19 43.25 -44.76
CA GLY A 416 -49.96 41.80 -44.63
C GLY A 416 -48.59 41.46 -44.03
N LEU A 417 -47.51 42.09 -44.51
CA LEU A 417 -46.16 41.89 -43.97
C LEU A 417 -45.96 42.43 -42.54
N TRP A 418 -46.77 43.40 -42.10
CA TRP A 418 -46.76 43.87 -40.72
C TRP A 418 -47.53 42.93 -39.79
N ASP A 419 -48.71 42.48 -40.21
CA ASP A 419 -49.54 41.55 -39.43
C ASP A 419 -48.85 40.17 -39.31
N GLU A 420 -48.18 39.70 -40.37
CA GLU A 420 -47.36 38.48 -40.36
C GLU A 420 -46.09 38.65 -39.50
N GLY A 421 -45.45 39.82 -39.53
CA GLY A 421 -44.32 40.15 -38.66
C GLY A 421 -44.68 40.21 -37.17
N VAL A 422 -45.84 40.80 -36.84
CA VAL A 422 -46.36 40.85 -35.46
C VAL A 422 -46.82 39.46 -35.00
N SER A 423 -47.47 38.68 -35.88
CA SER A 423 -47.90 37.30 -35.60
C SER A 423 -46.71 36.38 -35.32
N THR A 424 -45.66 36.43 -36.16
CA THR A 424 -44.44 35.63 -35.95
C THR A 424 -43.66 36.04 -34.70
N LEU A 425 -43.55 37.34 -34.39
CA LEU A 425 -42.95 37.79 -33.12
C LEU A 425 -43.77 37.37 -31.90
N SER A 426 -45.10 37.40 -31.99
CA SER A 426 -46.00 36.90 -30.93
C SER A 426 -45.86 35.39 -30.72
N ALA A 427 -45.80 34.61 -31.81
CA ALA A 427 -45.58 33.17 -31.77
C ALA A 427 -44.21 32.80 -31.18
N ILE A 428 -43.14 33.51 -31.54
CA ILE A 428 -41.79 33.33 -30.96
C ILE A 428 -41.79 33.70 -29.47
N HIS A 429 -42.52 34.76 -29.07
CA HIS A 429 -42.66 35.11 -27.66
C HIS A 429 -43.43 34.02 -26.88
N ALA A 430 -44.50 33.47 -27.45
CA ALA A 430 -45.28 32.38 -26.86
C ALA A 430 -44.49 31.07 -26.76
N GLU A 431 -43.80 30.63 -27.82
CA GLU A 431 -42.87 29.49 -27.76
C GLU A 431 -41.76 29.74 -26.72
N GLY A 432 -41.24 30.98 -26.60
CA GLY A 432 -40.25 31.37 -25.60
C GLY A 432 -40.74 31.41 -24.15
N VAL A 433 -42.03 31.68 -23.91
CA VAL A 433 -42.64 31.58 -22.56
C VAL A 433 -42.93 30.11 -22.23
N ALA A 434 -43.50 29.35 -23.17
CA ALA A 434 -43.76 27.91 -23.00
C ALA A 434 -42.47 27.08 -22.85
N ALA A 435 -41.38 27.49 -23.50
CA ALA A 435 -40.06 26.89 -23.30
C ALA A 435 -39.49 27.17 -21.90
N ARG A 436 -39.66 28.40 -21.37
CA ARG A 436 -39.27 28.70 -19.97
C ARG A 436 -40.11 27.88 -18.98
N ALA A 437 -41.42 27.77 -19.19
CA ALA A 437 -42.30 26.99 -18.34
C ALA A 437 -41.88 25.51 -18.30
N ARG A 438 -41.68 24.86 -19.45
CA ARG A 438 -41.20 23.47 -19.53
C ARG A 438 -39.82 23.30 -18.88
N ASN A 439 -38.85 24.15 -19.21
CA ASN A 439 -37.52 24.09 -18.58
C ASN A 439 -37.58 24.26 -17.04
N GLN A 440 -38.54 25.02 -16.53
CA GLN A 440 -38.74 25.23 -15.09
C GLN A 440 -39.45 24.03 -14.43
N GLU A 441 -40.39 23.38 -15.13
CA GLU A 441 -41.04 22.14 -14.71
C GLU A 441 -40.06 20.95 -14.71
N ASP A 442 -39.26 20.80 -15.78
CA ASP A 442 -38.18 19.82 -15.87
C ASP A 442 -37.11 20.04 -14.78
N ALA A 443 -36.73 21.29 -14.51
CA ALA A 443 -35.79 21.61 -13.43
C ALA A 443 -36.36 21.25 -12.04
N LEU A 444 -37.65 21.50 -11.80
CA LEU A 444 -38.33 21.11 -10.56
C LEU A 444 -38.47 19.58 -10.44
N ARG A 445 -38.71 18.88 -11.55
CA ARG A 445 -38.73 17.41 -11.59
C ARG A 445 -37.36 16.82 -11.26
N ILE A 446 -36.30 17.32 -11.89
CA ILE A 446 -34.91 16.89 -11.64
C ILE A 446 -34.52 17.16 -10.18
N LEU A 447 -34.93 18.30 -9.60
CA LEU A 447 -34.80 18.56 -8.16
C LEU A 447 -35.55 17.51 -7.32
N ALA A 448 -36.83 17.26 -7.60
CA ALA A 448 -37.64 16.32 -6.83
C ALA A 448 -37.17 14.85 -6.98
N GLU A 449 -36.49 14.48 -8.06
CA GLU A 449 -35.84 13.18 -8.23
C GLU A 449 -34.51 13.14 -7.45
N ALA A 450 -33.66 14.17 -7.59
CA ALA A 450 -32.39 14.30 -6.86
C ALA A 450 -32.56 14.40 -5.33
N GLU A 451 -33.60 15.07 -4.83
CA GLU A 451 -33.93 15.14 -3.40
C GLU A 451 -34.30 13.75 -2.84
N ARG A 452 -35.09 12.96 -3.58
CA ARG A 452 -35.44 11.59 -3.17
C ARG A 452 -34.22 10.66 -3.16
N GLU A 453 -33.31 10.80 -4.12
CA GLU A 453 -32.06 10.05 -4.16
C GLU A 453 -31.08 10.50 -3.06
N ALA A 454 -30.95 11.80 -2.81
CA ALA A 454 -30.18 12.35 -1.70
C ALA A 454 -30.72 11.87 -0.34
N HIS A 455 -32.04 11.87 -0.13
CA HIS A 455 -32.66 11.31 1.08
C HIS A 455 -32.38 9.80 1.22
N ARG A 456 -32.38 9.03 0.13
CA ARG A 456 -32.02 7.60 0.14
C ARG A 456 -30.56 7.41 0.55
N LEU A 457 -29.64 8.14 -0.08
CA LEU A 457 -28.20 8.07 0.20
C LEU A 457 -27.85 8.52 1.63
N VAL A 458 -28.42 9.63 2.12
CA VAL A 458 -28.26 10.09 3.51
C VAL A 458 -28.82 9.05 4.49
N SER A 459 -29.95 8.42 4.17
CA SER A 459 -30.55 7.35 5.00
C SER A 459 -29.78 6.02 4.95
N GLN A 460 -28.88 5.84 3.99
CA GLN A 460 -27.98 4.69 3.89
C GLN A 460 -26.64 4.99 4.59
N ALA A 461 -26.05 6.16 4.34
CA ALA A 461 -24.84 6.65 5.01
C ALA A 461 -25.03 6.77 6.53
N LYS A 462 -26.20 7.24 7.01
CA LYS A 462 -26.51 7.24 8.45
C LYS A 462 -26.52 5.83 9.05
N ARG A 463 -27.06 4.82 8.35
CA ARG A 463 -27.05 3.43 8.82
C ARG A 463 -25.65 2.83 8.84
N SER A 464 -24.90 2.94 7.75
CA SER A 464 -23.48 2.54 7.70
C SER A 464 -22.69 3.16 8.85
N SER A 465 -22.80 4.49 9.02
CA SER A 465 -22.08 5.22 10.06
C SER A 465 -22.54 4.88 11.49
N GLU A 466 -23.79 4.42 11.69
CA GLU A 466 -24.29 3.98 13.00
C GLU A 466 -23.92 2.51 13.29
N GLU A 467 -23.84 1.67 12.26
CA GLU A 467 -23.29 0.31 12.30
C GLU A 467 -21.76 0.35 12.57
N GLU A 468 -21.01 1.20 11.88
CA GLU A 468 -19.58 1.49 12.13
C GLU A 468 -19.33 1.94 13.58
N ARG A 469 -20.12 2.92 14.08
CA ARG A 469 -20.03 3.36 15.49
C ARG A 469 -20.38 2.24 16.47
N ARG A 470 -21.29 1.33 16.12
CA ARG A 470 -21.65 0.17 16.94
C ARG A 470 -20.52 -0.87 16.97
N MET A 471 -19.92 -1.17 15.82
CA MET A 471 -18.76 -2.06 15.70
C MET A 471 -17.57 -1.52 16.50
N ALA A 472 -17.19 -0.26 16.28
CA ALA A 472 -16.09 0.39 17.00
C ALA A 472 -16.31 0.45 18.53
N ARG A 473 -17.56 0.62 18.99
CA ARG A 473 -17.89 0.49 20.42
C ARG A 473 -17.70 -0.93 20.92
N SER A 474 -18.24 -1.93 20.23
CA SER A 474 -18.09 -3.34 20.63
C SER A 474 -16.64 -3.82 20.61
N GLU A 475 -15.81 -3.31 19.70
CA GLU A 475 -14.38 -3.62 19.67
C GLU A 475 -13.61 -2.90 20.78
N SER A 476 -13.94 -1.63 21.08
CA SER A 476 -13.41 -0.92 22.25
C SER A 476 -13.77 -1.63 23.56
N GLU A 477 -15.03 -2.06 23.72
CA GLU A 477 -15.50 -2.85 24.86
C GLU A 477 -14.76 -4.20 24.95
N ARG A 478 -14.52 -4.87 23.81
CA ARG A 478 -13.73 -6.11 23.74
C ARG A 478 -12.28 -5.89 24.16
N LEU A 479 -11.63 -4.83 23.69
CA LEU A 479 -10.25 -4.48 24.03
C LEU A 479 -10.09 -4.07 25.49
N VAL A 480 -11.07 -3.36 26.07
CA VAL A 480 -11.10 -3.03 27.50
C VAL A 480 -11.26 -4.30 28.34
N ALA A 481 -12.16 -5.21 27.97
CA ALA A 481 -12.31 -6.50 28.66
C ALA A 481 -11.06 -7.39 28.54
N GLU A 482 -10.41 -7.43 27.38
CA GLU A 482 -9.15 -8.16 27.18
C GLU A 482 -7.99 -7.56 27.99
N ALA A 483 -7.91 -6.23 28.09
CA ALA A 483 -6.94 -5.53 28.93
C ALA A 483 -7.20 -5.77 30.44
N GLN A 484 -8.48 -5.85 30.85
CA GLN A 484 -8.87 -6.19 32.22
C GLN A 484 -8.50 -7.64 32.57
N SER A 485 -8.80 -8.62 31.71
CA SER A 485 -8.38 -10.02 31.91
C SER A 485 -6.88 -10.13 32.09
N ARG A 486 -6.09 -9.50 31.20
CA ARG A 486 -4.62 -9.48 31.31
C ARG A 486 -4.12 -8.79 32.58
N HIS A 487 -4.79 -7.73 33.04
CA HIS A 487 -4.46 -7.06 34.31
C HIS A 487 -4.70 -7.98 35.51
N ASP A 488 -5.87 -8.64 35.56
CA ASP A 488 -6.24 -9.55 36.64
C ASP A 488 -5.39 -10.84 36.63
N GLU A 489 -5.00 -11.34 35.45
CA GLU A 489 -4.04 -12.43 35.29
C GLU A 489 -2.64 -12.07 35.83
N ILE A 490 -2.17 -10.85 35.56
CA ILE A 490 -0.89 -10.33 36.09
C ILE A 490 -0.97 -10.16 37.62
N LEU A 491 -2.08 -9.62 38.14
CA LEU A 491 -2.29 -9.53 39.59
C LEU A 491 -2.34 -10.91 40.24
N ALA A 492 -3.04 -11.88 39.65
CA ALA A 492 -3.11 -13.25 40.15
C ALA A 492 -1.75 -13.98 40.05
N ALA A 493 -0.92 -13.68 39.04
CA ALA A 493 0.45 -14.18 38.97
C ALA A 493 1.33 -13.60 40.10
N ALA A 494 1.32 -12.26 40.27
CA ALA A 494 2.08 -11.58 41.31
C ALA A 494 1.64 -11.98 42.73
N GLN A 495 0.34 -12.22 42.96
CA GLN A 495 -0.19 -12.73 44.22
C GLN A 495 0.33 -14.14 44.52
N ARG A 496 0.26 -15.07 43.56
CA ARG A 496 0.80 -16.44 43.73
C ARG A 496 2.31 -16.44 43.97
N GLU A 497 3.07 -15.56 43.31
CA GLU A 497 4.50 -15.43 43.55
C GLU A 497 4.80 -14.85 44.95
N ALA A 498 4.03 -13.86 45.40
CA ALA A 498 4.13 -13.31 46.75
C ALA A 498 3.75 -14.32 47.83
N GLU A 499 2.74 -15.16 47.60
CA GLU A 499 2.36 -16.27 48.49
C GLU A 499 3.49 -17.31 48.58
N LEU A 500 4.03 -17.77 47.45
CA LEU A 500 5.19 -18.68 47.42
C LEU A 500 6.42 -18.08 48.12
N ALA A 501 6.66 -16.77 48.00
CA ALA A 501 7.72 -16.08 48.73
C ALA A 501 7.46 -16.05 50.25
N GLN A 502 6.21 -15.81 50.69
CA GLN A 502 5.83 -15.89 52.10
C GLN A 502 5.91 -17.32 52.66
N GLU A 503 5.56 -18.34 51.88
CA GLU A 503 5.71 -19.74 52.31
C GLU A 503 7.17 -20.14 52.44
N ARG A 504 8.04 -19.71 51.51
CA ARG A 504 9.50 -19.86 51.64
C ARG A 504 10.03 -19.16 52.88
N ALA A 505 9.61 -17.93 53.17
CA ALA A 505 9.99 -17.22 54.40
C ALA A 505 9.55 -17.99 55.66
N ARG A 506 8.28 -18.42 55.74
CA ARG A 506 7.75 -19.23 56.86
C ARG A 506 8.46 -20.59 56.98
N ALA A 507 8.90 -21.19 55.87
CA ALA A 507 9.68 -22.43 55.89
C ALA A 507 11.09 -22.21 56.46
N LEU A 508 11.75 -21.11 56.09
CA LEU A 508 13.04 -20.70 56.66
C LEU A 508 12.92 -20.35 58.16
N GLU A 509 11.84 -19.70 58.58
CA GLU A 509 11.57 -19.47 60.01
C GLU A 509 11.34 -20.78 60.78
N ARG A 510 10.55 -21.72 60.23
CA ARG A 510 10.39 -23.06 60.83
C ARG A 510 11.74 -23.78 60.94
N ARG A 511 12.57 -23.77 59.88
CA ARG A 511 13.90 -24.39 59.90
C ARG A 511 14.85 -23.69 60.87
N ARG A 512 14.77 -22.37 61.04
CA ARG A 512 15.50 -21.62 62.06
C ARG A 512 15.09 -22.04 63.47
N ILE A 513 13.79 -22.16 63.75
CA ILE A 513 13.27 -22.63 65.05
C ILE A 513 13.72 -24.07 65.32
N GLU A 514 13.65 -24.95 64.31
CA GLU A 514 14.13 -26.33 64.39
C GLU A 514 15.64 -26.40 64.70
N LEU A 515 16.47 -25.62 63.99
CA LEU A 515 17.92 -25.54 64.23
C LEU A 515 18.26 -24.94 65.61
N MET A 516 17.49 -23.97 66.10
CA MET A 516 17.62 -23.45 67.47
C MET A 516 17.27 -24.53 68.50
N GLY A 517 16.19 -25.29 68.31
CA GLY A 517 15.84 -26.42 69.17
C GLY A 517 16.85 -27.56 69.12
N GLN A 518 17.48 -27.80 67.96
CA GLN A 518 18.61 -28.73 67.84
C GLN A 518 19.86 -28.22 68.58
N LEU A 519 20.13 -26.90 68.57
CA LEU A 519 21.19 -26.27 69.36
C LEU A 519 20.93 -26.39 70.87
N GLU A 520 19.71 -26.08 71.33
CA GLU A 520 19.32 -26.23 72.74
C GLU A 520 19.40 -27.70 73.20
N ASN A 521 18.98 -28.65 72.35
CA ASN A 521 19.10 -30.08 72.66
C ASN A 521 20.56 -30.55 72.62
N ALA A 522 21.40 -30.04 71.70
CA ALA A 522 22.83 -30.32 71.67
C ALA A 522 23.53 -29.75 72.93
N GLN A 523 23.14 -28.57 73.40
CA GLN A 523 23.60 -28.02 74.68
C GLN A 523 23.12 -28.86 75.87
N ALA A 524 21.88 -29.36 75.86
CA ALA A 524 21.34 -30.26 76.89
C ALA A 524 21.91 -31.69 76.83
N VAL A 525 22.54 -32.08 75.72
CA VAL A 525 23.33 -33.31 75.57
C VAL A 525 24.78 -33.07 76.01
N MET A 526 25.40 -31.94 75.65
CA MET A 526 26.72 -31.56 76.16
C MET A 526 26.70 -31.43 77.69
N GLY A 527 25.75 -30.70 78.28
CA GLY A 527 25.61 -30.62 79.73
C GLY A 527 25.33 -31.98 80.42
N ARG A 528 24.75 -32.95 79.70
CA ARG A 528 24.62 -34.33 80.17
C ARG A 528 25.93 -35.12 80.08
N LEU A 529 26.69 -34.95 79.00
CA LEU A 529 28.00 -35.56 78.84
C LEU A 529 29.03 -34.97 79.81
N GLU A 530 28.97 -33.67 80.09
CA GLU A 530 29.72 -33.00 81.16
C GLU A 530 29.32 -33.59 82.53
N SER A 531 28.02 -33.81 82.78
CA SER A 531 27.55 -34.49 84.00
C SER A 531 27.99 -35.97 84.09
N GLU A 532 28.19 -36.66 82.97
CA GLU A 532 28.73 -38.04 82.93
C GLU A 532 30.27 -38.07 83.02
N LEU A 533 30.96 -36.98 82.66
CA LEU A 533 32.41 -36.80 82.79
C LEU A 533 32.81 -36.45 84.23
N ASP A 534 32.08 -35.56 84.90
CA ASP A 534 32.28 -35.23 86.32
C ASP A 534 32.06 -36.42 87.27
N LEU A 535 31.49 -37.53 86.76
CA LEU A 535 31.31 -38.80 87.48
C LEU A 535 32.43 -39.83 87.24
N LYS A 536 33.53 -39.50 86.51
CA LYS A 536 34.65 -40.42 86.24
C LYS A 536 36.05 -39.80 86.36
N ASP A 537 36.54 -39.78 87.61
CA ASP A 537 37.94 -39.92 88.05
C ASP A 537 39.11 -39.38 87.17
N GLN A 538 39.63 -38.23 87.62
CA GLN A 538 41.03 -38.05 88.05
C GLN A 538 42.18 -37.87 87.01
N PRO A 539 43.33 -37.26 87.41
CA PRO A 539 44.02 -36.30 86.55
C PRO A 539 45.47 -36.61 86.15
N ILE A 540 45.89 -36.11 84.98
CA ILE A 540 47.31 -35.87 84.61
C ILE A 540 47.43 -34.55 83.82
N ALA A 541 48.52 -33.81 84.03
CA ALA A 541 48.99 -32.64 83.27
C ALA A 541 50.53 -32.79 83.07
N PRO A 542 51.31 -31.92 82.37
CA PRO A 542 51.02 -30.59 81.79
C PRO A 542 51.60 -30.44 80.34
N PRO A 543 52.32 -29.38 79.89
CA PRO A 543 51.93 -27.96 79.69
C PRO A 543 52.15 -27.39 78.25
N VAL A 544 51.37 -26.34 77.93
CA VAL A 544 51.74 -25.09 77.19
C VAL A 544 52.21 -25.12 75.71
N VAL A 545 51.67 -24.16 74.96
CA VAL A 545 51.80 -23.91 73.51
C VAL A 545 53.03 -23.05 73.16
N SER A 546 53.56 -23.22 71.94
CA SER A 546 54.40 -22.23 71.23
C SER A 546 53.90 -22.01 69.79
N ALA A 547 53.98 -20.76 69.31
CA ALA A 547 53.66 -20.33 67.93
C ALA A 547 54.94 -20.38 67.03
N PRO A 548 55.01 -19.90 65.76
CA PRO A 548 54.01 -19.18 64.95
C PRO A 548 53.96 -19.53 63.42
N ALA A 549 53.25 -18.68 62.65
CA ALA A 549 53.50 -18.30 61.23
C ALA A 549 53.15 -19.29 60.08
N THR A 550 52.98 -18.90 58.79
CA THR A 550 52.39 -17.73 58.06
C THR A 550 52.29 -18.12 56.55
N ILE A 551 51.55 -17.36 55.73
CA ILE A 551 51.61 -17.22 54.23
C ILE A 551 50.55 -17.98 53.40
N ASP A 552 50.04 -17.24 52.38
CA ASP A 552 49.31 -17.57 51.14
C ASP A 552 49.61 -18.95 50.48
N ASP A 553 48.82 -19.49 49.55
CA ASP A 553 48.28 -18.82 48.35
C ASP A 553 47.17 -19.61 47.59
N ARG A 554 46.49 -18.95 46.64
CA ARG A 554 45.78 -19.46 45.43
C ARG A 554 44.70 -20.56 45.51
N VAL A 555 43.44 -20.12 45.30
CA VAL A 555 42.63 -20.29 44.06
C VAL A 555 42.30 -21.70 43.50
N ASP A 556 40.99 -21.93 43.27
CA ASP A 556 40.31 -22.91 42.39
C ASP A 556 40.51 -24.43 42.64
N ALA A 557 39.56 -25.33 42.33
CA ALA A 557 38.09 -25.27 42.16
C ALA A 557 37.52 -26.71 42.17
N ASP A 558 36.20 -26.87 42.08
CA ASP A 558 35.42 -28.12 41.92
C ASP A 558 35.34 -29.11 43.11
N GLU A 559 34.28 -28.96 43.91
CA GLU A 559 33.30 -30.05 44.07
C GLU A 559 31.90 -29.47 43.81
N LEU A 560 31.10 -30.15 42.97
CA LEU A 560 29.96 -29.56 42.27
C LEU A 560 28.59 -30.01 42.78
N ALA A 561 27.65 -29.06 42.76
CA ALA A 561 26.20 -29.26 42.70
C ALA A 561 25.51 -29.82 43.99
N ALA A 562 24.19 -29.68 44.17
CA ALA A 562 23.16 -29.24 43.23
C ALA A 562 22.09 -28.33 43.88
N GLU A 563 21.17 -27.83 43.04
CA GLU A 563 19.92 -27.12 43.38
C GLU A 563 20.09 -25.71 44.04
N VAL A 564 19.54 -24.59 43.52
CA VAL A 564 18.65 -24.37 42.36
C VAL A 564 19.04 -23.06 41.64
N ALA A 565 19.38 -23.14 40.35
CA ALA A 565 19.34 -22.00 39.41
C ALA A 565 19.37 -22.48 37.94
N GLY A 566 18.26 -22.96 37.40
CA GLY A 566 18.24 -23.36 35.99
C GLY A 566 16.90 -23.82 35.43
N LEU A 567 16.16 -22.91 34.79
CA LEU A 567 15.48 -23.17 33.52
C LEU A 567 15.01 -21.87 32.85
N ARG A 568 15.72 -21.48 31.79
CA ARG A 568 15.27 -20.78 30.56
C ARG A 568 14.06 -19.83 30.65
N LEU A 569 14.33 -18.54 30.44
CA LEU A 569 13.57 -17.75 29.47
C LEU A 569 14.54 -17.07 28.50
N ASN A 570 14.30 -17.23 27.20
CA ASN A 570 14.79 -16.27 26.20
C ASN A 570 13.87 -15.06 26.24
N LYS A 571 14.41 -13.87 26.03
CA LYS A 571 13.66 -12.78 25.41
C LYS A 571 14.59 -11.85 24.64
N ASP A 572 14.30 -11.70 23.36
CA ASP A 572 14.98 -10.79 22.45
C ASP A 572 14.48 -9.33 22.60
N VAL A 573 15.07 -8.45 21.77
CA VAL A 573 14.64 -7.08 21.41
C VAL A 573 15.23 -5.93 22.26
N GLU A 574 15.66 -4.90 21.51
CA GLU A 574 16.16 -3.56 21.89
C GLU A 574 17.53 -3.47 22.62
N GLY A 575 18.44 -2.56 22.23
CA GLY A 575 18.37 -1.57 21.14
C GLY A 575 19.73 -0.97 20.76
N LEU A 576 19.80 -0.33 19.58
CA LEU A 576 21.01 0.27 19.01
C LEU A 576 21.12 1.76 19.31
N ILE A 577 22.07 2.16 20.17
CA ILE A 577 22.61 3.53 20.25
C ILE A 577 24.11 3.44 20.54
N ALA A 578 24.95 3.99 19.66
CA ALA A 578 26.35 4.32 19.87
C ALA A 578 26.74 5.41 18.86
N ASP A 579 27.64 6.33 19.22
CA ASP A 579 27.81 7.64 18.57
C ASP A 579 29.28 8.04 18.44
N ASP A 580 29.55 9.01 17.55
CA ASP A 580 30.82 9.69 17.24
C ASP A 580 32.05 8.89 16.69
N GLY A 581 32.90 9.59 15.93
CA GLY A 581 34.08 9.08 15.18
C GLY A 581 35.44 9.33 15.88
N PRO A 582 36.56 9.70 15.18
CA PRO A 582 36.71 10.08 13.76
C PRO A 582 37.97 9.48 13.03
N ASP A 583 38.28 10.02 11.84
CA ASP A 583 39.59 10.14 11.12
C ASP A 583 40.49 8.91 10.80
N GLY A 584 41.09 8.92 9.59
CA GLY A 584 42.27 8.08 9.24
C GLY A 584 42.47 7.77 7.74
N ASP A 585 43.43 8.43 7.07
CA ASP A 585 43.85 8.19 5.68
C ASP A 585 44.78 6.95 5.50
N ILE A 586 45.25 6.73 4.25
CA ILE A 586 46.30 5.79 3.70
C ILE A 586 45.69 4.62 2.89
N ASP A 587 46.07 4.33 1.63
CA ASP A 587 46.69 5.07 0.50
C ASP A 587 46.42 4.25 -0.81
N PRO A 588 46.95 4.50 -2.05
CA PRO A 588 46.16 4.30 -3.27
C PRO A 588 46.85 3.39 -4.33
N ASP A 589 46.89 3.84 -5.60
CA ASP A 589 47.66 3.32 -6.75
C ASP A 589 47.20 2.00 -7.44
N VAL A 590 47.25 1.84 -8.78
CA VAL A 590 47.50 2.83 -9.86
C VAL A 590 46.99 2.36 -11.25
N ALA A 591 46.55 3.33 -12.09
CA ALA A 591 46.49 3.31 -13.57
C ALA A 591 45.71 2.15 -14.30
N ASP A 592 45.54 2.09 -15.63
CA ASP A 592 45.94 2.98 -16.75
C ASP A 592 44.95 2.88 -17.96
N ALA A 593 45.13 3.74 -18.98
CA ALA A 593 44.81 3.59 -20.41
C ALA A 593 43.40 3.12 -20.85
N SER A 594 42.55 3.95 -21.48
CA SER A 594 42.64 4.61 -22.81
C SER A 594 42.42 3.75 -24.08
N ARG A 595 41.29 4.04 -24.77
CA ARG A 595 41.17 4.35 -26.23
C ARG A 595 41.42 3.27 -27.31
N ALA A 596 40.34 2.82 -27.98
CA ALA A 596 40.16 2.67 -29.46
C ALA A 596 38.74 2.09 -29.76
N VAL A 597 37.85 2.61 -30.62
CA VAL A 597 37.88 3.00 -32.05
C VAL A 597 37.75 1.82 -33.04
N ARG A 598 36.51 1.60 -33.54
CA ARG A 598 36.01 1.10 -34.86
C ARG A 598 34.56 0.61 -34.65
N SER A 599 33.49 1.07 -35.32
CA SER A 599 33.18 1.19 -36.77
C SER A 599 32.98 -0.15 -37.49
N GLU A 600 31.75 -0.42 -37.94
CA GLU A 600 31.36 -0.86 -39.29
C GLU A 600 29.82 -1.07 -39.34
N LEU A 601 29.21 -0.89 -40.51
CA LEU A 601 27.79 -1.16 -40.82
C LEU A 601 27.75 -1.94 -42.14
N PRO A 602 26.79 -2.86 -42.33
CA PRO A 602 25.97 -2.72 -43.54
C PRO A 602 24.48 -3.06 -43.38
N ARG A 603 23.69 -2.65 -44.39
CA ARG A 603 22.23 -2.85 -44.51
C ARG A 603 21.89 -3.95 -45.52
N VAL A 604 20.86 -4.76 -45.25
CA VAL A 604 19.92 -5.38 -46.23
C VAL A 604 18.60 -5.60 -45.46
N ASN A 605 17.49 -4.86 -45.66
CA ASN A 605 16.54 -4.75 -46.80
C ASN A 605 15.51 -5.91 -46.86
N GLY A 606 14.21 -5.58 -46.92
CA GLY A 606 13.09 -6.55 -46.80
C GLY A 606 11.68 -5.97 -46.95
N ASN A 607 11.36 -5.36 -48.10
CA ASN A 607 10.02 -4.80 -48.37
C ASN A 607 8.91 -5.85 -48.51
N LYS A 608 7.71 -5.58 -47.99
CA LYS A 608 6.52 -5.21 -48.82
C LYS A 608 5.23 -4.98 -48.04
N ALA A 609 4.45 -4.01 -48.53
CA ALA A 609 2.99 -3.98 -48.46
C ALA A 609 2.44 -3.94 -49.91
N PRO A 610 1.15 -4.23 -50.12
CA PRO A 610 0.38 -3.57 -51.17
C PRO A 610 -0.89 -2.87 -50.62
N LYS A 611 -1.56 -2.07 -51.47
CA LYS A 611 -2.74 -1.25 -51.13
C LYS A 611 -3.86 -1.42 -52.16
N ARG A 612 -5.08 -1.06 -51.73
CA ARG A 612 -6.25 -0.57 -52.51
C ARG A 612 -7.03 -1.53 -53.43
N GLY A 613 -8.34 -1.59 -53.15
CA GLY A 613 -9.42 -1.46 -54.14
C GLY A 613 -10.36 -0.31 -53.72
N LYS A 614 -11.15 0.28 -54.63
CA LYS A 614 -12.05 1.42 -54.33
C LYS A 614 -13.25 1.51 -55.31
N ALA A 615 -14.46 1.63 -54.77
CA ALA A 615 -15.73 2.10 -55.38
C ALA A 615 -16.72 2.28 -54.20
N SER A 616 -17.30 3.46 -53.89
CA SER A 616 -18.46 4.13 -54.50
C SER A 616 -19.74 3.27 -54.46
N GLU A 617 -20.91 3.75 -54.02
CA GLU A 617 -21.47 5.13 -53.93
C GLU A 617 -21.93 5.51 -52.48
N ALA A 618 -22.01 6.80 -52.11
CA ALA A 618 -23.22 7.67 -51.95
C ALA A 618 -24.31 7.13 -50.97
N ASP A 619 -24.99 7.94 -50.15
CA ASP A 619 -25.17 9.42 -50.16
C ASP A 619 -25.41 10.04 -48.74
N ASN A 620 -25.31 11.37 -48.65
CA ASN A 620 -25.79 12.35 -47.63
C ASN A 620 -26.07 12.01 -46.14
N GLY A 621 -25.67 12.93 -45.23
CA GLY A 621 -26.18 13.06 -43.85
C GLY A 621 -27.30 14.12 -43.72
N PRO A 622 -27.57 14.74 -42.54
CA PRO A 622 -26.82 14.75 -41.27
C PRO A 622 -27.71 14.49 -40.01
N LYS A 623 -27.30 15.01 -38.83
CA LYS A 623 -27.96 14.93 -37.51
C LYS A 623 -29.49 15.19 -37.52
N PRO A 624 -30.26 14.50 -36.67
CA PRO A 624 -31.53 15.00 -36.15
C PRO A 624 -31.38 15.76 -34.82
N SER A 625 -32.21 16.78 -34.63
CA SER A 625 -32.67 17.26 -33.33
C SER A 625 -34.20 17.25 -33.37
N ALA A 626 -34.87 17.10 -32.22
CA ALA A 626 -36.32 16.92 -32.15
C ALA A 626 -37.12 18.16 -32.60
N PRO A 627 -38.37 17.97 -33.02
CA PRO A 627 -39.38 19.02 -32.87
C PRO A 627 -40.77 18.53 -32.43
N ARG A 628 -41.38 19.29 -31.49
CA ARG A 628 -42.84 19.57 -31.31
C ARG A 628 -43.81 18.39 -31.06
N GLY A 629 -44.88 18.54 -30.29
CA GLY A 629 -45.36 19.70 -29.51
C GLY A 629 -46.87 19.63 -29.25
N LYS A 630 -47.42 20.71 -28.64
CA LYS A 630 -48.85 20.93 -28.28
C LYS A 630 -49.35 20.09 -27.10
N ASP A 631 -49.84 20.68 -26.00
CA ASP A 631 -51.03 21.54 -25.78
C ASP A 631 -52.33 20.73 -25.73
N GLU A 632 -52.90 20.52 -24.53
CA GLU A 632 -54.12 21.24 -24.12
C GLU A 632 -54.49 21.01 -22.63
N SER A 633 -55.35 21.88 -22.11
CA SER A 633 -55.65 22.07 -20.68
C SER A 633 -56.78 21.19 -20.13
N PHE A 634 -56.78 20.92 -18.82
CA PHE A 634 -57.98 21.16 -17.99
C PHE A 634 -57.60 21.49 -16.53
N SER A 635 -58.57 21.96 -15.73
CA SER A 635 -58.35 22.44 -14.35
C SER A 635 -59.33 21.83 -13.35
N VAL A 636 -58.98 21.82 -12.04
CA VAL A 636 -59.86 22.25 -10.92
C VAL A 636 -59.17 22.13 -9.54
N ILE A 637 -58.97 23.28 -8.91
CA ILE A 637 -59.01 23.64 -7.47
C ILE A 637 -59.02 22.50 -6.42
N ARG A 638 -58.03 22.51 -5.51
CA ARG A 638 -58.26 22.60 -4.05
C ARG A 638 -57.05 23.12 -3.25
N SER A 639 -57.34 23.76 -2.12
CA SER A 639 -56.41 24.51 -1.27
C SER A 639 -56.01 23.75 0.01
N GLY A 640 -54.77 23.93 0.48
CA GLY A 640 -54.29 23.45 1.78
C GLY A 640 -53.11 24.31 2.31
N SER A 641 -53.08 24.56 3.62
CA SER A 641 -52.21 25.54 4.29
C SER A 641 -50.70 25.25 4.24
N ALA A 642 -49.88 26.31 4.32
CA ALA A 642 -48.51 26.24 4.81
C ALA A 642 -48.46 25.95 6.33
N PRO A 643 -47.29 25.55 6.88
CA PRO A 643 -46.55 26.57 7.64
C PRO A 643 -44.99 26.50 7.58
N ILE A 644 -44.39 27.67 7.38
CA ILE A 644 -43.28 28.27 8.16
C ILE A 644 -42.00 27.43 8.47
N SER A 645 -40.90 27.86 7.83
CA SER A 645 -39.49 27.87 8.28
C SER A 645 -38.77 26.58 8.73
N ALA A 646 -37.84 26.09 7.90
CA ALA A 646 -36.39 26.01 8.23
C ALA A 646 -35.54 25.41 7.08
N SER A 647 -34.66 26.20 6.45
CA SER A 647 -33.37 25.78 5.80
C SER A 647 -32.80 26.84 4.84
N SER A 648 -32.00 27.78 5.34
CA SER A 648 -31.20 28.73 4.52
C SER A 648 -29.70 28.45 4.65
N THR A 649 -29.34 27.17 4.66
CA THR A 649 -27.97 26.67 4.91
C THR A 649 -27.63 25.40 4.12
N ALA A 650 -28.59 24.73 3.49
CA ALA A 650 -28.41 23.39 2.89
C ALA A 650 -28.14 23.44 1.38
N SER A 651 -28.54 24.52 0.69
CA SER A 651 -28.15 24.76 -0.71
C SER A 651 -26.69 25.22 -0.80
N ASP A 652 -26.25 25.93 0.24
CA ASP A 652 -24.97 26.61 0.43
C ASP A 652 -23.78 25.65 0.45
N GLU A 653 -23.91 24.47 1.07
CA GLU A 653 -22.85 23.44 1.07
C GLU A 653 -22.75 22.69 -0.26
N SER A 654 -23.85 22.59 -1.01
CA SER A 654 -23.95 21.83 -2.27
C SER A 654 -23.16 22.49 -3.42
N SER A 655 -23.18 23.82 -3.46
CA SER A 655 -22.41 24.63 -4.40
C SER A 655 -20.90 24.48 -4.14
N LEU A 656 -20.46 24.66 -2.89
CA LEU A 656 -19.08 24.54 -2.45
C LEU A 656 -18.53 23.12 -2.68
N ALA A 657 -19.29 22.08 -2.36
CA ALA A 657 -18.91 20.69 -2.59
C ALA A 657 -18.79 20.30 -4.08
N ARG A 658 -19.32 21.11 -5.01
CA ARG A 658 -19.08 20.96 -6.46
C ARG A 658 -17.76 21.62 -6.87
N ILE A 659 -17.48 22.81 -6.34
CA ILE A 659 -16.23 23.54 -6.58
C ILE A 659 -15.03 22.75 -6.03
N GLN A 660 -15.14 22.24 -4.79
CA GLN A 660 -14.08 21.44 -4.15
C GLN A 660 -13.73 20.19 -4.97
N ARG A 661 -14.72 19.40 -5.42
CA ARG A 661 -14.48 18.21 -6.27
C ARG A 661 -13.80 18.56 -7.60
N GLY A 662 -14.29 19.59 -8.30
CA GLY A 662 -13.68 20.04 -9.56
C GLY A 662 -12.23 20.55 -9.39
N ALA A 663 -11.89 21.08 -8.22
CA ALA A 663 -10.52 21.47 -7.87
C ALA A 663 -9.64 20.25 -7.53
N VAL A 664 -10.15 19.29 -6.75
CA VAL A 664 -9.48 18.01 -6.45
C VAL A 664 -9.15 17.25 -7.73
N ASP A 665 -10.10 17.08 -8.66
CA ASP A 665 -9.86 16.40 -9.93
C ASP A 665 -8.77 17.08 -10.78
N ALA A 666 -8.77 18.42 -10.83
CA ALA A 666 -7.77 19.20 -11.57
C ALA A 666 -6.36 19.04 -10.97
N VAL A 667 -6.24 19.11 -9.64
CA VAL A 667 -4.95 18.92 -8.94
C VAL A 667 -4.50 17.47 -9.01
N HIS A 668 -5.38 16.48 -8.88
CA HIS A 668 -5.08 15.06 -9.10
C HIS A 668 -4.58 14.77 -10.52
N ALA A 669 -5.16 15.40 -11.54
CA ALA A 669 -4.67 15.30 -12.91
C ALA A 669 -3.26 15.91 -13.06
N ARG A 670 -3.00 17.03 -12.39
CA ARG A 670 -1.70 17.71 -12.47
C ARG A 670 -0.59 17.02 -11.67
N LEU A 671 -0.89 16.48 -10.49
CA LEU A 671 0.05 15.68 -9.69
C LEU A 671 0.49 14.41 -10.43
N LYS A 672 -0.39 13.75 -11.20
CA LYS A 672 0.01 12.63 -12.08
C LYS A 672 1.03 13.04 -13.14
N GLN A 673 0.95 14.27 -13.65
CA GLN A 673 1.90 14.81 -14.63
C GLN A 673 3.24 15.15 -13.98
N LEU A 674 3.23 15.80 -12.80
CA LEU A 674 4.45 16.07 -12.02
C LEU A 674 5.15 14.77 -11.58
N GLN A 675 4.40 13.77 -11.12
CA GLN A 675 4.93 12.43 -10.79
C GLN A 675 5.64 11.80 -11.99
N THR A 676 5.05 11.88 -13.19
CA THR A 676 5.66 11.30 -14.40
C THR A 676 6.98 12.01 -14.74
N GLY A 677 6.98 13.35 -14.72
CA GLY A 677 8.19 14.14 -14.97
C GLY A 677 9.31 13.84 -13.97
N ALA A 678 9.00 13.85 -12.67
CA ALA A 678 9.96 13.55 -11.61
C ALA A 678 10.59 12.16 -11.76
N LEU A 679 9.80 11.14 -12.12
CA LEU A 679 10.30 9.77 -12.33
C LEU A 679 11.22 9.65 -13.55
N ASP A 680 10.93 10.36 -14.65
CA ASP A 680 11.81 10.39 -15.82
C ASP A 680 13.10 11.22 -15.56
N GLU A 681 13.03 12.27 -14.75
CA GLU A 681 14.20 13.08 -14.37
C GLU A 681 15.12 12.37 -13.37
N ILE A 682 14.59 11.71 -12.32
CA ILE A 682 15.36 10.85 -11.39
C ILE A 682 16.03 9.67 -12.13
N ARG A 683 15.45 9.24 -13.25
CA ARG A 683 16.03 8.20 -14.12
C ARG A 683 17.20 8.71 -14.97
N VAL A 684 17.32 10.02 -15.19
CA VAL A 684 18.42 10.67 -15.90
C VAL A 684 19.52 11.13 -14.94
N ASP A 685 19.17 11.71 -13.77
CA ASP A 685 20.14 12.16 -12.75
C ASP A 685 19.67 11.89 -11.30
N ALA A 686 19.71 10.64 -10.87
CA ALA A 686 19.44 10.27 -9.48
C ALA A 686 20.38 10.91 -8.44
N LYS A 687 21.58 11.37 -8.84
CA LYS A 687 22.58 11.86 -7.88
C LYS A 687 22.33 13.30 -7.44
N THR A 688 21.92 14.16 -8.37
CA THR A 688 21.74 15.60 -8.10
C THR A 688 20.32 16.12 -8.30
N TRP A 689 19.36 15.31 -8.77
CA TRP A 689 17.97 15.76 -8.90
C TRP A 689 17.36 16.21 -7.56
N LEU A 690 16.59 17.30 -7.63
CA LEU A 690 15.69 17.83 -6.62
C LEU A 690 14.48 18.44 -7.35
N PRO A 691 13.29 18.48 -6.73
CA PRO A 691 12.08 19.02 -7.38
C PRO A 691 12.20 20.54 -7.64
N ASP A 692 11.97 20.96 -8.89
CA ASP A 692 11.88 22.40 -9.23
C ASP A 692 10.57 23.00 -8.70
N LEU A 693 10.63 23.49 -7.47
CA LEU A 693 9.58 24.24 -6.80
C LEU A 693 9.02 25.40 -7.66
N THR A 694 9.86 26.08 -8.45
CA THR A 694 9.41 27.23 -9.28
C THR A 694 8.56 26.76 -10.45
N SER A 695 8.87 25.60 -11.03
CA SER A 695 8.02 24.93 -12.02
C SER A 695 6.75 24.36 -11.39
N TRP A 696 6.86 23.78 -10.19
CA TRP A 696 5.73 23.14 -9.48
C TRP A 696 4.71 24.17 -9.00
N ARG A 697 5.15 25.31 -8.45
CA ARG A 697 4.28 26.46 -8.09
C ARG A 697 3.55 27.03 -9.30
N ARG A 698 4.28 27.36 -10.39
CA ARG A 698 3.68 27.78 -11.68
C ARG A 698 2.66 26.79 -12.25
N SER A 699 2.73 25.53 -11.80
CA SER A 699 1.92 24.40 -12.24
C SER A 699 0.70 24.12 -11.35
N LEU A 700 0.72 24.50 -10.07
CA LEU A 700 -0.30 24.16 -9.07
C LEU A 700 -1.05 25.38 -8.55
N ASP A 701 -0.33 26.46 -8.20
CA ASP A 701 -0.89 27.69 -7.62
C ASP A 701 -2.08 28.24 -8.46
N PRO A 702 -2.06 28.27 -9.81
CA PRO A 702 -3.19 28.76 -10.60
C PRO A 702 -4.47 27.92 -10.48
N LEU A 703 -4.36 26.63 -10.13
CA LEU A 703 -5.52 25.76 -9.90
C LEU A 703 -6.15 26.06 -8.52
N LEU A 704 -5.32 26.26 -7.51
CA LEU A 704 -5.72 26.60 -6.14
C LEU A 704 -6.31 28.02 -6.08
N GLU A 705 -5.66 28.99 -6.72
CA GLU A 705 -6.20 30.35 -6.93
C GLU A 705 -7.59 30.31 -7.55
N LYS A 706 -7.78 29.51 -8.61
CA LYS A 706 -9.08 29.42 -9.30
C LYS A 706 -10.14 28.83 -8.36
N ALA A 707 -9.84 27.72 -7.70
CA ALA A 707 -10.75 27.08 -6.75
C ALA A 707 -11.20 28.06 -5.65
N ALA A 708 -10.24 28.79 -5.06
CA ALA A 708 -10.53 29.78 -4.03
C ALA A 708 -11.32 30.99 -4.55
N LYS A 709 -11.01 31.49 -5.75
CA LYS A 709 -11.75 32.61 -6.40
C LYS A 709 -13.20 32.22 -6.73
N ASP A 710 -13.43 30.98 -7.16
CA ASP A 710 -14.77 30.47 -7.43
C ASP A 710 -15.54 30.21 -6.12
N SER A 711 -14.90 29.67 -5.08
CA SER A 711 -15.49 29.54 -3.72
C SER A 711 -15.81 30.89 -3.07
N TYR A 712 -14.95 31.90 -3.20
CA TYR A 712 -15.19 33.24 -2.68
C TYR A 712 -16.39 33.91 -3.34
N ARG A 713 -16.53 33.80 -4.67
CA ARG A 713 -17.73 34.27 -5.40
C ARG A 713 -18.98 33.61 -4.87
N GLN A 714 -18.98 32.29 -4.73
CA GLN A 714 -20.12 31.54 -4.21
C GLN A 714 -20.55 32.02 -2.81
N GLY A 715 -19.59 32.31 -1.92
CA GLY A 715 -19.88 32.90 -0.61
C GLY A 715 -20.42 34.34 -0.67
N CYS A 716 -19.96 35.15 -1.62
CA CYS A 716 -20.50 36.49 -1.86
C CYS A 716 -21.93 36.45 -2.42
N ASP A 717 -22.19 35.60 -3.43
CA ASP A 717 -23.48 35.45 -4.08
C ASP A 717 -24.55 34.98 -3.08
N GLU A 718 -24.21 34.02 -2.21
CA GLU A 718 -25.10 33.52 -1.14
C GLU A 718 -25.32 34.53 -0.01
N ALA A 719 -24.37 35.45 0.22
CA ALA A 719 -24.54 36.57 1.14
C ALA A 719 -25.24 37.80 0.50
N GLY A 720 -25.54 37.77 -0.80
CA GLY A 720 -26.08 38.91 -1.55
C GLY A 720 -25.09 40.08 -1.72
N ASN A 721 -23.80 39.84 -1.51
CA ASN A 721 -22.74 40.85 -1.58
C ASN A 721 -22.11 40.90 -2.96
N ALA A 722 -21.79 42.11 -3.45
CA ALA A 722 -20.97 42.25 -4.64
C ALA A 722 -19.51 41.83 -4.34
N PRO A 723 -18.92 40.86 -5.07
CA PRO A 723 -17.56 40.38 -4.81
C PRO A 723 -16.55 41.52 -5.03
N SER A 724 -15.94 41.99 -3.95
CA SER A 724 -15.22 43.27 -3.88
C SER A 724 -13.86 43.10 -3.20
N GLY A 725 -13.00 42.30 -3.83
CA GLY A 725 -11.62 42.06 -3.41
C GLY A 725 -11.03 40.85 -4.12
N THR A 726 -9.76 40.54 -3.79
CA THR A 726 -9.24 39.18 -3.94
C THR A 726 -9.21 38.57 -2.54
N PRO A 727 -9.71 37.35 -2.32
CA PRO A 727 -9.61 36.69 -1.01
C PRO A 727 -8.15 36.58 -0.57
N ALA A 728 -7.85 36.97 0.67
CA ALA A 728 -6.55 36.75 1.27
C ALA A 728 -6.45 35.28 1.73
N ILE A 729 -5.57 34.50 1.10
CA ILE A 729 -5.46 33.06 1.31
C ILE A 729 -4.01 32.74 1.62
N LEU A 730 -3.73 32.37 2.87
CA LEU A 730 -2.37 32.12 3.35
C LEU A 730 -1.81 30.77 2.85
N GLU A 731 -2.67 29.77 2.71
CA GLU A 731 -2.29 28.36 2.46
C GLU A 731 -1.97 28.01 0.98
N ILE A 732 -2.06 28.96 0.03
CA ILE A 732 -1.79 28.65 -1.39
C ILE A 732 -0.29 28.47 -1.65
N GLU A 733 0.58 29.27 -1.01
CA GLU A 733 2.02 29.21 -1.25
C GLU A 733 2.63 27.92 -0.66
N GLU A 734 2.14 27.50 0.51
CA GLU A 734 2.61 26.32 1.25
C GLU A 734 2.31 24.98 0.54
N PHE A 735 1.27 24.90 -0.30
CA PHE A 735 0.84 23.63 -0.90
C PHE A 735 1.93 22.98 -1.79
N ALA A 736 2.57 23.76 -2.65
CA ALA A 736 3.61 23.26 -3.54
C ALA A 736 4.96 23.12 -2.82
N GLU A 737 5.18 23.91 -1.76
CA GLU A 737 6.39 23.91 -0.94
C GLU A 737 6.45 22.64 -0.07
N ASP A 738 5.37 22.28 0.61
CA ASP A 738 5.27 21.01 1.37
C ASP A 738 5.37 19.77 0.47
N LEU A 739 4.82 19.82 -0.75
CA LEU A 739 4.96 18.73 -1.72
C LEU A 739 6.42 18.57 -2.19
N ALA A 740 7.09 19.69 -2.46
CA ALA A 740 8.50 19.69 -2.84
C ALA A 740 9.39 19.24 -1.67
N GLN A 741 9.07 19.63 -0.43
CA GLN A 741 9.78 19.20 0.77
C GLN A 741 9.61 17.70 1.01
N ALA A 742 8.38 17.18 1.06
CA ALA A 742 8.12 15.75 1.27
C ALA A 742 8.74 14.84 0.18
N VAL A 743 8.86 15.33 -1.06
CA VAL A 743 9.60 14.65 -2.13
C VAL A 743 11.12 14.75 -1.92
N SER A 744 11.62 15.91 -1.47
CA SER A 744 13.05 16.12 -1.20
C SER A 744 13.55 15.30 -0.01
N ASP A 745 12.77 15.20 1.06
CA ASP A 745 13.10 14.42 2.27
C ASP A 745 13.25 12.93 1.91
N VAL A 746 12.28 12.37 1.19
CA VAL A 746 12.32 10.96 0.76
C VAL A 746 13.47 10.69 -0.23
N VAL A 747 13.91 11.68 -1.01
CA VAL A 747 15.12 11.57 -1.84
C VAL A 747 16.41 11.75 -1.02
N ALA A 748 16.40 12.55 0.05
CA ALA A 748 17.52 12.73 0.97
C ALA A 748 17.74 11.47 1.82
N ASP A 749 16.69 10.91 2.43
CA ASP A 749 16.72 9.66 3.18
C ASP A 749 17.22 8.50 2.31
N ALA A 750 16.71 8.39 1.08
CA ALA A 750 17.18 7.39 0.12
C ALA A 750 18.66 7.59 -0.26
N ARG A 751 19.18 8.82 -0.26
CA ARG A 751 20.61 9.10 -0.47
C ARG A 751 21.46 8.77 0.76
N ILE A 752 21.00 9.10 1.96
CA ILE A 752 21.66 8.78 3.24
C ILE A 752 21.79 7.26 3.41
N ASN A 753 20.74 6.52 3.07
CA ASN A 753 20.71 5.05 3.09
C ASN A 753 21.42 4.39 1.87
N GLY A 754 22.08 5.16 1.00
CA GLY A 754 22.84 4.66 -0.14
C GLY A 754 22.00 4.05 -1.27
N GLU A 755 20.70 4.33 -1.32
CA GLU A 755 19.78 3.70 -2.25
C GLU A 755 19.86 4.24 -3.69
N GLY A 756 19.62 3.36 -4.66
CA GLY A 756 19.69 3.68 -6.08
C GLY A 756 18.45 4.39 -6.64
N SER A 757 18.58 4.87 -7.88
CA SER A 757 17.52 5.54 -8.67
C SER A 757 16.15 4.84 -8.62
N ARG A 758 16.11 3.49 -8.56
CA ARG A 758 14.85 2.72 -8.50
C ARG A 758 14.13 2.86 -7.17
N GLN A 759 14.86 2.86 -6.07
CA GLN A 759 14.33 3.02 -4.72
C GLN A 759 13.87 4.46 -4.49
N GLN A 760 14.69 5.45 -4.88
CA GLN A 760 14.30 6.86 -4.91
C GLN A 760 13.02 7.06 -5.73
N SER A 761 12.94 6.48 -6.93
CA SER A 761 11.71 6.48 -7.75
C SER A 761 10.51 5.85 -7.04
N ALA A 762 10.71 4.76 -6.29
CA ALA A 762 9.63 4.11 -5.55
C ALA A 762 9.15 4.94 -4.35
N GLY A 763 10.08 5.62 -3.66
CA GLY A 763 9.77 6.56 -2.57
C GLY A 763 8.98 7.77 -3.06
N VAL A 764 9.47 8.46 -4.09
CA VAL A 764 8.76 9.60 -4.72
C VAL A 764 7.39 9.18 -5.27
N SER A 765 7.29 7.97 -5.84
CA SER A 765 6.02 7.39 -6.29
C SER A 765 5.05 7.03 -5.14
N ARG A 766 5.55 6.90 -3.90
CA ARG A 766 4.73 6.78 -2.68
C ARG A 766 4.17 8.14 -2.28
N VAL A 767 5.01 9.17 -2.11
CA VAL A 767 4.58 10.55 -1.78
C VAL A 767 3.51 11.05 -2.76
N PHE A 768 3.73 10.89 -4.07
CA PHE A 768 2.75 11.25 -5.10
C PHE A 768 1.50 10.37 -5.16
N ARG A 769 1.43 9.23 -4.46
CA ARG A 769 0.19 8.46 -4.25
C ARG A 769 -0.57 9.01 -3.06
N ASP A 770 0.11 9.17 -1.93
CA ASP A 770 -0.49 9.50 -0.64
C ASP A 770 -1.06 10.93 -0.65
N TRP A 771 -0.40 11.86 -1.35
CA TRP A 771 -0.97 13.18 -1.66
C TRP A 771 -2.24 13.10 -2.52
N ARG A 772 -2.37 12.10 -3.39
CA ARG A 772 -3.53 11.88 -4.29
C ARG A 772 -4.61 10.98 -3.70
N THR A 773 -4.53 10.62 -2.43
CA THR A 773 -5.61 9.95 -1.69
C THR A 773 -6.19 10.89 -0.64
N ASP A 774 -5.35 11.51 0.20
CA ASP A 774 -5.82 12.15 1.42
C ASP A 774 -5.48 13.65 1.50
N GLU A 775 -4.22 14.02 1.20
CA GLU A 775 -3.72 15.37 1.50
C GLU A 775 -4.28 16.45 0.56
N VAL A 776 -4.53 16.12 -0.71
CA VAL A 776 -5.17 17.04 -1.67
C VAL A 776 -6.59 17.39 -1.25
N GLU A 777 -7.42 16.41 -0.88
CA GLU A 777 -8.82 16.66 -0.51
C GLU A 777 -8.91 17.49 0.78
N LYS A 778 -8.03 17.19 1.74
CA LYS A 778 -7.83 17.94 2.99
C LYS A 778 -7.47 19.40 2.71
N ARG A 779 -6.36 19.67 2.01
CA ARG A 779 -5.86 21.03 1.78
C ARG A 779 -6.77 21.87 0.88
N ILE A 780 -7.26 21.32 -0.24
CA ILE A 780 -8.24 22.02 -1.09
C ILE A 780 -9.53 22.29 -0.32
N GLY A 781 -9.91 21.40 0.60
CA GLY A 781 -11.03 21.64 1.51
C GLY A 781 -10.84 22.86 2.40
N VAL A 782 -9.64 23.08 2.99
CA VAL A 782 -9.41 24.25 3.84
C VAL A 782 -9.37 25.53 3.00
N ILE A 783 -8.62 25.55 1.89
CA ILE A 783 -8.55 26.67 0.94
C ILE A 783 -9.95 27.09 0.46
N THR A 784 -10.79 26.14 0.03
CA THR A 784 -12.13 26.46 -0.48
C THR A 784 -13.08 26.92 0.62
N ARG A 785 -13.07 26.30 1.81
CA ARG A 785 -13.89 26.75 2.96
C ARG A 785 -13.49 28.12 3.48
N SER A 786 -12.19 28.41 3.58
CA SER A 786 -11.65 29.70 4.03
C SER A 786 -12.04 30.84 3.08
N ALA A 787 -11.86 30.63 1.76
CA ALA A 787 -12.25 31.59 0.74
C ALA A 787 -13.77 31.82 0.70
N TYR A 788 -14.57 30.75 0.85
CA TYR A 788 -16.03 30.83 0.92
C TYR A 788 -16.52 31.59 2.16
N ALA A 789 -16.00 31.29 3.35
CA ALA A 789 -16.36 32.00 4.59
C ALA A 789 -16.00 33.50 4.52
N THR A 790 -14.85 33.81 3.92
CA THR A 790 -14.42 35.19 3.62
C THR A 790 -15.41 35.89 2.68
N GLY A 791 -15.87 35.20 1.63
CA GLY A 791 -16.89 35.73 0.69
C GLY A 791 -18.24 36.00 1.36
N ARG A 792 -18.63 35.15 2.32
CA ARG A 792 -19.85 35.31 3.12
C ARG A 792 -19.77 36.43 4.17
N GLY A 793 -18.64 37.12 4.29
CA GLY A 793 -18.44 38.24 5.22
C GLY A 793 -18.09 37.81 6.66
N ALA A 794 -17.74 36.55 6.89
CA ALA A 794 -17.31 36.06 8.20
C ALA A 794 -15.85 36.46 8.49
N SER A 795 -15.65 37.71 8.91
CA SER A 795 -14.33 38.25 9.23
C SER A 795 -13.75 37.64 10.52
N GLN A 796 -12.83 36.68 10.38
CA GLN A 796 -11.88 36.15 11.37
C GLN A 796 -12.44 35.60 12.69
N VAL A 797 -12.35 34.28 12.89
CA VAL A 797 -11.52 33.69 13.98
C VAL A 797 -11.00 32.30 13.54
N VAL A 798 -9.73 32.26 13.10
CA VAL A 798 -8.69 31.32 13.55
C VAL A 798 -7.42 32.14 13.65
#